data_AF-A0A409WQJ7-F1
#
_entry.id   AF-A0A409WQJ7-F1
#
_cell.length_a   1.000
_cell.length_b   1.000
_cell.length_c   1.000
_cell.angle_alpha   90.00
_cell.angle_beta   90.00
_cell.angle_gamma   90.00
#
_symmetry.space_group_name_H-M   'P 1'
#
loop_
_entity.id
_entity.type
_entity.pdbx_description
1 polymer ?
#
loop_
_entity_poly.entity_id
_entity_poly.type
_entity_poly.pdbx_seq_one_letter_code
_entity_poly.pdbx_strand_id
1 'polypeptide(L)'
;MAHVPKAALYYSPISVWSAVDPSNLHSSDNRYSEEKGYGSDEIDIRSVDLSKGENYDLTFLRLNPKATVPALLVPYENSLTDEAESRYKALNTTKTIVEFLDKSRSALSRTQTTSSAPAPSLTPATIAATNSCKVIIDDILHVEEANPNTLHYVNARDDESLRALAKEVVPSLTQRQKVLSDHLIQAEQGTARVSDKVKKLWLDKLEAINVILTVLVDAETPENQLGEQARAQRQAFYKTSRQAWETNLSQVFTQLSKEMVGPYALGDQFSIADLHLAGWLSRVVKLAGGQNSDDGNTIVRKPPRLRMDNRPDSDTTSTDSTDSEDTARIHSFPPINISSPSPRQHSHFLFPPSARSSASSTPAPSRSTSPLPQFYPQSPSCPSESDSEEPHSPLLREHPNRHLWWREQGRRPWWSVAARRREERGWRPARLARRWLRRLVRHPFFPSQPITIVLTLILFSIFAISLTLLLMYVLNPDKEPLPWRAYCSVPSLAPPFDRPLPLNSPHIYPNYTNGQPVSPFPHTELDRLPPAGVLVGVFSIASSFERRMLMRSTWASHPRSRDGAGAGDDGLSTSRTIVRFVLGQPSKNWERRIKLEMEMYNDLIILPIAENMNNGKSHTFFSWAAINAWVPPVYKPSTVPPPSFSYSNFTSTPPSLATHDPFLAWQDVGSGKPKPWVRPDFVVKVDDDSFVMLAELEARLRLELHPETRSDKANQHSNHDETANSSTSVSSTTTLPLSNQLTASAIPSDDPLVYWGYLVTNRLHIFMAGELYALSWSLVDWVSKDPTVKTLTWGAEDKQTAKWMRMHPRASEVRWTSERCWIYDHPRSGTVYSHGYLFPSEVTRVKHAMVADQEKAAQAPVLGATPTVGSIGLGGTPAAWGLSSVSTFGARYSPPLPDLSTTHSVEALVEGSAMSLLREGSPMTPEYAWTHREGRKARYEGHRVGGTVVVHFIKKNMWYLETAIAMLEGEEESESERYESARTSTLTEEMRPLSHARSYQRGPMRTNLRQPRAH
;
A
#
# COMPACT_ATOMS: atom_id res chain seq x y z
N MET A 1 -28.75 -37.22 19.12
CA MET A 1 -27.90 -36.04 18.93
C MET A 1 -28.76 -35.01 18.22
N ALA A 2 -28.99 -33.86 18.83
CA ALA A 2 -29.83 -32.81 18.26
C ALA A 2 -29.19 -32.26 16.96
N HIS A 3 -30.02 -32.02 15.96
CA HIS A 3 -29.60 -31.67 14.61
C HIS A 3 -29.23 -30.18 14.53
N VAL A 4 -27.95 -29.84 14.72
CA VAL A 4 -27.44 -28.48 14.52
C VAL A 4 -27.80 -28.02 13.09
N PRO A 5 -28.47 -26.87 12.90
CA PRO A 5 -28.83 -26.38 11.58
C PRO A 5 -27.57 -26.10 10.74
N LYS A 6 -27.45 -26.72 9.57
CA LYS A 6 -26.32 -26.55 8.64
C LYS A 6 -26.56 -25.38 7.68
N ALA A 7 -25.48 -24.79 7.18
CA ALA A 7 -25.57 -23.86 6.05
C ALA A 7 -25.98 -24.62 4.78
N ALA A 8 -26.82 -24.03 3.94
CA ALA A 8 -27.29 -24.64 2.69
C ALA A 8 -26.90 -23.79 1.48
N LEU A 9 -26.10 -24.34 0.56
CA LEU A 9 -25.74 -23.69 -0.70
C LEU A 9 -26.67 -24.15 -1.83
N TYR A 10 -27.34 -23.20 -2.46
CA TYR A 10 -28.07 -23.41 -3.70
C TYR A 10 -27.20 -23.02 -4.90
N TYR A 11 -26.96 -23.95 -5.82
CA TYR A 11 -26.03 -23.75 -6.94
C TYR A 11 -26.54 -24.40 -8.23
N SER A 12 -25.90 -24.10 -9.37
CA SER A 12 -26.16 -24.81 -10.63
C SER A 12 -24.85 -25.15 -11.36
N PRO A 13 -24.64 -26.38 -11.83
CA PRO A 13 -23.43 -26.77 -12.57
C PRO A 13 -23.17 -25.97 -13.85
N ILE A 14 -24.24 -25.42 -14.46
CA ILE A 14 -24.14 -24.64 -15.70
C ILE A 14 -23.90 -23.14 -15.45
N SER A 15 -23.99 -22.68 -14.20
CA SER A 15 -23.71 -21.28 -13.84
C SER A 15 -22.22 -21.06 -13.62
N VAL A 16 -21.64 -20.12 -14.37
CA VAL A 16 -20.24 -19.67 -14.19
C VAL A 16 -19.98 -19.24 -12.75
N TRP A 17 -20.91 -18.47 -12.20
CA TRP A 17 -20.77 -17.87 -10.88
C TRP A 17 -20.95 -18.89 -9.75
N SER A 18 -21.51 -20.07 -10.04
CA SER A 18 -21.52 -21.22 -9.14
C SER A 18 -20.24 -22.05 -9.22
N ALA A 19 -19.44 -21.93 -10.29
CA ALA A 19 -18.11 -22.56 -10.39
C ALA A 19 -17.02 -21.78 -9.63
N VAL A 20 -17.31 -20.50 -9.32
CA VAL A 20 -16.48 -19.65 -8.45
C VAL A 20 -16.76 -19.95 -6.96
N ASP A 21 -17.79 -20.72 -6.64
CA ASP A 21 -18.26 -20.96 -5.27
C ASP A 21 -17.60 -22.20 -4.60
N PRO A 22 -17.14 -22.07 -3.34
CA PRO A 22 -16.49 -23.08 -2.50
C PRO A 22 -17.18 -24.41 -2.19
N SER A 23 -18.26 -24.82 -2.83
CA SER A 23 -18.81 -26.17 -2.59
C SER A 23 -19.32 -26.88 -3.82
N ASN A 24 -18.88 -26.44 -5.00
CA ASN A 24 -19.29 -27.07 -6.25
C ASN A 24 -18.36 -28.24 -6.67
N LEU A 25 -18.97 -29.43 -6.62
CA LEU A 25 -18.79 -30.64 -7.44
C LEU A 25 -17.56 -31.55 -7.25
N HIS A 26 -17.73 -32.56 -6.39
CA HIS A 26 -17.57 -34.02 -6.60
C HIS A 26 -16.60 -34.66 -7.62
N SER A 27 -15.74 -33.96 -8.35
CA SER A 27 -14.66 -34.55 -9.13
C SER A 27 -13.38 -33.76 -8.90
N SER A 28 -12.42 -34.35 -8.19
CA SER A 28 -10.95 -34.20 -8.27
C SER A 28 -10.25 -32.86 -8.64
N ASP A 29 -10.95 -31.74 -8.82
CA ASP A 29 -10.48 -30.47 -9.39
C ASP A 29 -11.20 -29.27 -8.72
N ASN A 30 -11.26 -29.20 -7.39
CA ASN A 30 -11.89 -28.07 -6.68
C ASN A 30 -10.88 -27.22 -5.91
N ARG A 31 -10.45 -26.12 -6.53
CA ARG A 31 -9.42 -25.21 -6.00
C ARG A 31 -9.81 -24.33 -4.81
N TYR A 32 -11.05 -24.28 -4.31
CA TYR A 32 -11.35 -23.46 -3.11
C TYR A 32 -11.61 -24.29 -1.85
N SER A 33 -12.46 -25.31 -1.92
CA SER A 33 -12.73 -26.15 -0.73
C SER A 33 -11.47 -26.90 -0.31
N GLU A 34 -10.58 -27.23 -1.25
CA GLU A 34 -9.26 -27.79 -0.97
C GLU A 34 -8.34 -26.75 -0.32
N GLU A 35 -8.25 -25.53 -0.88
CA GLU A 35 -7.42 -24.45 -0.33
C GLU A 35 -7.85 -24.09 1.11
N LYS A 36 -9.15 -23.92 1.35
CA LYS A 36 -9.69 -23.63 2.69
C LYS A 36 -9.97 -24.88 3.54
N GLY A 37 -9.82 -26.08 2.99
CA GLY A 37 -10.04 -27.36 3.68
C GLY A 37 -11.46 -27.65 4.18
N TYR A 38 -12.51 -27.10 3.58
CA TYR A 38 -13.92 -27.32 4.00
C TYR A 38 -14.33 -28.79 3.76
N GLY A 39 -14.92 -29.43 4.77
CA GLY A 39 -15.44 -30.80 4.65
C GLY A 39 -16.71 -30.89 3.82
N SER A 40 -16.92 -32.04 3.16
CA SER A 40 -18.13 -32.32 2.37
C SER A 40 -19.40 -32.42 3.22
N ASP A 41 -19.26 -32.55 4.53
CA ASP A 41 -20.32 -32.68 5.51
C ASP A 41 -20.72 -31.35 6.19
N GLU A 42 -20.01 -30.26 5.91
CA GLU A 42 -20.21 -28.95 6.57
C GLU A 42 -21.29 -28.07 5.93
N ILE A 43 -21.52 -28.22 4.62
CA ILE A 43 -22.48 -27.43 3.85
C ILE A 43 -23.45 -28.38 3.14
N ASP A 44 -24.76 -28.16 3.34
CA ASP A 44 -25.80 -28.85 2.59
C ASP A 44 -25.86 -28.28 1.17
N ILE A 45 -25.61 -29.11 0.16
CA ILE A 45 -25.51 -28.67 -1.24
C ILE A 45 -26.82 -29.00 -1.97
N ARG A 46 -27.45 -27.97 -2.56
CA ARG A 46 -28.74 -28.08 -3.26
C ARG A 46 -28.63 -27.59 -4.69
N SER A 47 -28.89 -28.47 -5.65
CA SER A 47 -28.89 -28.12 -7.07
C SER A 47 -30.18 -27.37 -7.46
N VAL A 48 -30.02 -26.32 -8.27
CA VAL A 48 -31.11 -25.59 -8.94
C VAL A 48 -30.92 -25.76 -10.44
N ASP A 49 -31.91 -26.36 -11.10
CA ASP A 49 -31.89 -26.61 -12.54
C ASP A 49 -32.31 -25.35 -13.32
N LEU A 50 -31.32 -24.57 -13.76
CA LEU A 50 -31.56 -23.37 -14.56
C LEU A 50 -32.14 -23.69 -15.93
N SER A 51 -31.95 -24.91 -16.44
CA SER A 51 -32.48 -25.30 -17.75
C SER A 51 -34.02 -25.41 -17.72
N LYS A 52 -34.56 -25.85 -16.57
CA LYS A 52 -35.98 -25.95 -16.29
C LYS A 52 -36.61 -24.66 -15.76
N GLY A 53 -35.80 -23.68 -15.36
CA GLY A 53 -36.28 -22.42 -14.81
C GLY A 53 -36.64 -22.45 -13.32
N GLU A 54 -36.13 -23.42 -12.56
CA GLU A 54 -36.42 -23.57 -11.12
C GLU A 54 -36.00 -22.34 -10.28
N ASN A 55 -35.05 -21.55 -10.78
CA ASN A 55 -34.64 -20.28 -10.16
C ASN A 55 -35.74 -19.20 -10.17
N TYR A 56 -36.82 -19.38 -10.93
CA TYR A 56 -37.97 -18.48 -10.97
C TYR A 56 -39.12 -18.92 -10.06
N ASP A 57 -39.02 -20.10 -9.44
CA ASP A 57 -40.05 -20.61 -8.55
C ASP A 57 -40.13 -19.79 -7.26
N LEU A 58 -41.33 -19.64 -6.72
CA LEU A 58 -41.58 -18.86 -5.51
C LEU A 58 -40.80 -19.38 -4.29
N THR A 59 -40.52 -20.67 -4.24
CA THR A 59 -39.70 -21.31 -3.20
C THR A 59 -38.27 -20.79 -3.23
N PHE A 60 -37.67 -20.67 -4.42
CA PHE A 60 -36.33 -20.14 -4.59
C PHE A 60 -36.28 -18.60 -4.50
N LEU A 61 -37.27 -17.90 -5.06
CA LEU A 61 -37.34 -16.43 -5.02
C LEU A 61 -37.46 -15.86 -3.61
N ARG A 62 -38.01 -16.63 -2.67
CA ARG A 62 -37.99 -16.28 -1.23
C ARG A 62 -36.57 -16.27 -0.65
N LEU A 63 -35.68 -17.08 -1.21
CA LEU A 63 -34.27 -17.17 -0.80
C LEU A 63 -33.42 -16.13 -1.53
N ASN A 64 -33.57 -16.04 -2.86
CA ASN A 64 -32.90 -15.05 -3.68
C ASN A 64 -33.89 -14.34 -4.63
N PRO A 65 -34.32 -13.10 -4.31
CA PRO A 65 -35.30 -12.38 -5.12
C PRO A 65 -34.77 -11.94 -6.49
N LYS A 66 -33.46 -12.07 -6.75
CA LYS A 66 -32.86 -11.78 -8.06
C LYS A 66 -32.91 -12.96 -9.04
N ALA A 67 -33.42 -14.13 -8.61
CA ALA A 67 -33.45 -15.36 -9.41
C ALA A 67 -32.06 -15.78 -9.94
N THR A 68 -30.99 -15.53 -9.16
CA THR A 68 -29.60 -15.86 -9.53
C THR A 68 -29.05 -16.96 -8.63
N VAL A 69 -28.06 -17.69 -9.14
CA VAL A 69 -27.29 -18.69 -8.38
C VAL A 69 -25.81 -18.35 -8.51
N PRO A 70 -24.98 -18.60 -7.48
CA PRO A 70 -25.29 -19.29 -6.22
C PRO A 70 -25.99 -18.42 -5.17
N ALA A 71 -26.61 -19.07 -4.17
CA ALA A 71 -27.17 -18.44 -2.98
C ALA A 71 -26.89 -19.31 -1.73
N LEU A 72 -26.28 -18.73 -0.70
CA LEU A 72 -25.93 -19.43 0.55
C LEU A 72 -26.85 -19.00 1.70
N LEU A 73 -27.52 -19.95 2.33
CA LEU A 73 -28.28 -19.74 3.55
C LEU A 73 -27.43 -20.12 4.77
N VAL A 74 -27.16 -19.15 5.64
CA VAL A 74 -26.31 -19.32 6.82
C VAL A 74 -27.16 -19.18 8.09
N PRO A 75 -27.12 -20.12 9.04
CA PRO A 75 -27.82 -19.97 10.33
C PRO A 75 -27.22 -18.82 11.16
N TYR A 76 -28.03 -18.09 11.94
CA TYR A 76 -27.51 -17.09 12.87
C TYR A 76 -26.87 -17.73 14.11
N GLU A 77 -25.91 -17.04 14.71
CA GLU A 77 -25.19 -17.48 15.92
C GLU A 77 -26.15 -17.80 17.10
N ASN A 78 -27.19 -16.98 17.27
CA ASN A 78 -28.18 -17.13 18.34
C ASN A 78 -29.21 -18.26 18.07
N SER A 79 -29.12 -18.93 16.93
CA SER A 79 -29.97 -20.07 16.56
C SER A 79 -29.23 -21.42 16.56
N LEU A 80 -28.05 -21.45 17.18
CA LEU A 80 -27.23 -22.66 17.35
C LEU A 80 -27.54 -23.43 18.64
N THR A 81 -28.46 -22.93 19.48
CA THR A 81 -28.95 -23.61 20.70
C THR A 81 -30.25 -24.36 20.41
N ASP A 82 -30.39 -25.57 20.96
CA ASP A 82 -31.51 -26.50 20.69
C ASP A 82 -32.93 -25.94 20.97
N GLU A 83 -33.03 -24.84 21.71
CA GLU A 83 -34.30 -24.22 22.16
C GLU A 83 -34.74 -22.99 21.32
N ALA A 84 -33.92 -22.51 20.37
CA ALA A 84 -34.18 -21.28 19.60
C ALA A 84 -34.68 -21.55 18.17
N GLU A 85 -35.68 -20.79 17.70
CA GLU A 85 -36.13 -20.85 16.30
C GLU A 85 -34.97 -20.56 15.33
N SER A 86 -34.74 -21.47 14.37
CA SER A 86 -33.67 -21.33 13.38
C SER A 86 -33.90 -20.14 12.47
N ARG A 87 -33.16 -19.05 12.69
CA ARG A 87 -33.16 -17.89 11.78
C ARG A 87 -31.98 -18.05 10.81
N TYR A 88 -32.20 -17.74 9.54
CA TYR A 88 -31.17 -17.81 8.50
C TYR A 88 -30.91 -16.45 7.86
N LYS A 89 -29.66 -16.21 7.47
CA LYS A 89 -29.22 -15.10 6.63
C LYS A 89 -28.94 -15.61 5.22
N ALA A 90 -29.61 -15.04 4.22
CA ALA A 90 -29.36 -15.34 2.82
C ALA A 90 -28.24 -14.44 2.26
N LEU A 91 -27.20 -15.04 1.71
CA LEU A 91 -26.17 -14.40 0.90
C LEU A 91 -26.46 -14.72 -0.57
N ASN A 92 -26.73 -13.69 -1.37
CA ASN A 92 -27.35 -13.83 -2.69
C ASN A 92 -26.44 -13.40 -3.86
N THR A 93 -25.15 -13.18 -3.58
CA THR A 93 -24.15 -12.87 -4.62
C THR A 93 -22.90 -13.69 -4.37
N THR A 94 -22.27 -14.19 -5.46
CA THR A 94 -21.03 -14.97 -5.39
C THR A 94 -19.95 -14.26 -4.58
N LYS A 95 -19.78 -12.95 -4.79
CA LYS A 95 -18.82 -12.14 -4.02
C LYS A 95 -19.05 -12.24 -2.52
N THR A 96 -20.30 -12.00 -2.08
CA THR A 96 -20.63 -12.07 -0.64
C THR A 96 -20.45 -13.47 -0.06
N ILE A 97 -20.68 -14.51 -0.87
CA ILE A 97 -20.51 -15.91 -0.46
C ILE A 97 -19.02 -16.23 -0.30
N VAL A 98 -18.20 -15.92 -1.32
CA VAL A 98 -16.74 -16.15 -1.28
C VAL A 98 -16.08 -15.35 -0.16
N GLU A 99 -16.45 -14.08 0.03
CA GLU A 99 -15.93 -13.27 1.15
C GLU A 99 -16.38 -13.81 2.51
N PHE A 100 -17.63 -14.28 2.62
CA PHE A 100 -18.13 -14.86 3.86
C PHE A 100 -17.38 -16.15 4.19
N LEU A 101 -17.17 -17.03 3.23
CA LEU A 101 -16.48 -18.30 3.41
C LEU A 101 -14.98 -18.09 3.65
N ASP A 102 -14.36 -17.07 3.06
CA ASP A 102 -12.96 -16.71 3.33
C ASP A 102 -12.78 -16.21 4.76
N LYS A 103 -13.71 -15.37 5.24
CA LYS A 103 -13.71 -14.83 6.61
C LYS A 103 -14.10 -15.88 7.66
N SER A 104 -15.00 -16.80 7.31
CA SER A 104 -15.50 -17.83 8.24
C SER A 104 -14.43 -18.84 8.63
N ARG A 105 -13.38 -18.98 7.80
CA ARG A 105 -12.27 -19.89 8.06
C ARG A 105 -10.91 -19.22 7.92
N SER A 106 -10.29 -19.00 9.08
CA SER A 106 -8.94 -18.47 9.21
C SER A 106 -7.88 -19.56 9.30
N ALA A 107 -6.61 -19.20 9.11
CA ALA A 107 -5.44 -20.05 9.30
C ALA A 107 -5.34 -20.73 10.69
N LEU A 108 -6.13 -20.28 11.67
CA LEU A 108 -6.15 -20.81 13.04
C LEU A 108 -7.35 -21.74 13.30
N SER A 109 -8.29 -21.82 12.36
CA SER A 109 -9.45 -22.69 12.48
C SER A 109 -9.03 -24.14 12.25
N ARG A 110 -9.26 -25.00 13.25
CA ARG A 110 -9.00 -26.45 13.17
C ARG A 110 -10.30 -27.28 13.24
N THR A 111 -11.46 -26.64 13.17
CA THR A 111 -12.75 -27.32 13.26
C THR A 111 -13.06 -28.01 11.94
N GLN A 112 -13.19 -29.34 11.96
CA GLN A 112 -13.66 -30.17 10.84
C GLN A 112 -12.90 -29.97 9.51
N THR A 113 -11.66 -29.48 9.55
CA THR A 113 -10.88 -29.28 8.33
C THR A 113 -10.39 -30.60 7.75
N THR A 114 -10.50 -30.74 6.43
CA THR A 114 -10.01 -31.89 5.66
C THR A 114 -8.51 -31.79 5.32
N SER A 115 -7.87 -30.64 5.61
CA SER A 115 -6.45 -30.39 5.35
C SER A 115 -5.65 -30.27 6.65
N SER A 116 -4.42 -30.79 6.64
CA SER A 116 -3.46 -30.59 7.73
C SER A 116 -2.73 -29.24 7.65
N ALA A 117 -2.81 -28.56 6.51
CA ALA A 117 -2.22 -27.24 6.29
C ALA A 117 -3.18 -26.12 6.77
N PRO A 118 -2.65 -24.99 7.27
CA PRO A 118 -3.48 -23.87 7.68
C PRO A 118 -4.21 -23.25 6.49
N ALA A 119 -5.51 -22.99 6.62
CA ALA A 119 -6.31 -22.37 5.57
C ALA A 119 -5.74 -20.97 5.19
N PRO A 120 -5.35 -20.74 3.92
CA PRO A 120 -4.73 -19.49 3.46
C PRO A 120 -5.76 -18.36 3.44
N SER A 121 -5.32 -17.10 3.55
CA SER A 121 -6.21 -15.93 3.37
C SER A 121 -6.30 -15.57 1.90
N LEU A 122 -7.49 -15.63 1.30
CA LEU A 122 -7.69 -15.30 -0.11
C LEU A 122 -8.04 -13.82 -0.30
N THR A 123 -8.56 -13.16 0.74
CA THR A 123 -8.67 -11.70 0.75
C THR A 123 -7.28 -11.07 0.69
N PRO A 124 -7.01 -10.14 -0.26
CA PRO A 124 -5.69 -9.52 -0.39
C PRO A 124 -5.20 -8.81 0.87
N ALA A 125 -3.88 -8.84 1.09
CA ALA A 125 -3.22 -8.28 2.28
C ALA A 125 -3.00 -6.75 2.23
N THR A 126 -3.18 -6.08 1.09
CA THR A 126 -2.98 -4.62 0.98
C THR A 126 -4.25 -3.90 0.54
N ILE A 127 -4.41 -2.62 0.91
CA ILE A 127 -5.53 -1.78 0.47
C ILE A 127 -5.52 -1.63 -1.05
N ALA A 128 -4.34 -1.42 -1.63
CA ALA A 128 -4.17 -1.31 -3.08
C ALA A 128 -4.64 -2.60 -3.79
N ALA A 129 -4.17 -3.78 -3.36
CA ALA A 129 -4.62 -5.04 -3.93
C ALA A 129 -6.11 -5.31 -3.63
N THR A 130 -6.63 -4.88 -2.49
CA THR A 130 -8.08 -4.98 -2.19
C THR A 130 -8.90 -4.08 -3.12
N ASN A 131 -8.39 -2.89 -3.47
CA ASN A 131 -9.04 -1.99 -4.40
C ASN A 131 -8.97 -2.57 -5.82
N SER A 132 -7.82 -3.02 -6.31
CA SER A 132 -7.72 -3.70 -7.61
C SER A 132 -8.55 -4.98 -7.66
N CYS A 133 -8.63 -5.75 -6.57
CA CYS A 133 -9.53 -6.90 -6.45
C CYS A 133 -11.00 -6.49 -6.63
N LYS A 134 -11.42 -5.36 -6.04
CA LYS A 134 -12.77 -4.83 -6.21
C LYS A 134 -13.00 -4.31 -7.63
N VAL A 135 -12.04 -3.61 -8.23
CA VAL A 135 -12.13 -3.15 -9.61
C VAL A 135 -12.27 -4.34 -10.57
N ILE A 136 -11.40 -5.34 -10.45
CA ILE A 136 -11.47 -6.57 -11.25
C ILE A 136 -12.84 -7.24 -11.08
N ILE A 137 -13.34 -7.40 -9.86
CA ILE A 137 -14.61 -8.09 -9.64
C ILE A 137 -15.81 -7.22 -10.03
N ASP A 138 -15.99 -6.07 -9.41
CA ASP A 138 -17.20 -5.24 -9.51
C ASP A 138 -17.25 -4.43 -10.81
N ASP A 139 -16.13 -3.84 -11.22
CA ASP A 139 -16.07 -2.86 -12.30
C ASP A 139 -15.66 -3.48 -13.66
N ILE A 140 -15.12 -4.71 -13.66
CA ILE A 140 -14.66 -5.39 -14.87
C ILE A 140 -15.39 -6.71 -15.12
N LEU A 141 -15.48 -7.63 -14.15
CA LEU A 141 -15.99 -8.99 -14.39
C LEU A 141 -17.52 -9.14 -14.19
N HIS A 142 -18.11 -8.39 -13.26
CA HIS A 142 -19.56 -8.44 -12.95
C HIS A 142 -20.39 -7.34 -13.62
N VAL A 143 -19.78 -6.54 -14.51
CA VAL A 143 -20.51 -5.58 -15.36
C VAL A 143 -21.24 -6.30 -16.50
N GLU A 144 -22.29 -5.67 -17.04
CA GLU A 144 -23.14 -6.31 -18.05
C GLU A 144 -22.38 -6.60 -19.36
N GLU A 145 -21.41 -5.76 -19.71
CA GLU A 145 -20.53 -5.92 -20.87
C GLU A 145 -19.66 -7.17 -20.79
N ALA A 146 -19.30 -7.61 -19.58
CA ALA A 146 -18.51 -8.80 -19.31
C ALA A 146 -19.38 -10.03 -18.98
N ASN A 147 -20.72 -9.90 -18.98
CA ASN A 147 -21.61 -10.94 -18.53
C ASN A 147 -21.49 -12.21 -19.41
N PRO A 148 -21.03 -13.35 -18.87
CA PRO A 148 -20.78 -14.55 -19.64
C PRO A 148 -22.06 -15.21 -20.18
N ASN A 149 -23.22 -14.93 -19.57
CA ASN A 149 -24.50 -15.41 -20.08
C ASN A 149 -24.92 -14.62 -21.32
N THR A 150 -24.70 -13.29 -21.32
CA THR A 150 -24.96 -12.45 -22.48
C THR A 150 -24.07 -12.90 -23.65
N LEU A 151 -22.77 -13.08 -23.43
CA LEU A 151 -21.83 -13.60 -24.45
C LEU A 151 -22.26 -14.98 -24.98
N HIS A 152 -22.77 -15.86 -24.13
CA HIS A 152 -23.29 -17.17 -24.53
C HIS A 152 -24.50 -17.06 -25.44
N TYR A 153 -25.50 -16.24 -25.08
CA TYR A 153 -26.75 -16.10 -25.85
C TYR A 153 -26.58 -15.33 -27.16
N VAL A 154 -25.50 -14.56 -27.33
CA VAL A 154 -25.17 -13.89 -28.59
C VAL A 154 -23.94 -14.49 -29.29
N ASN A 155 -23.60 -15.76 -29.03
CA ASN A 155 -22.40 -16.40 -29.60
C ASN A 155 -22.59 -16.92 -31.04
N ALA A 156 -23.04 -16.05 -31.95
CA ALA A 156 -23.18 -16.37 -33.38
C ALA A 156 -23.00 -15.12 -34.26
N ARG A 157 -22.23 -15.24 -35.35
CA ARG A 157 -21.89 -14.12 -36.26
C ARG A 157 -22.28 -14.37 -37.73
N ASP A 158 -22.74 -15.58 -38.02
CA ASP A 158 -23.15 -16.08 -39.34
C ASP A 158 -24.24 -17.16 -39.18
N ASP A 159 -24.84 -17.58 -40.29
CA ASP A 159 -25.95 -18.54 -40.30
C ASP A 159 -25.55 -19.96 -39.82
N GLU A 160 -24.27 -20.32 -39.88
CA GLU A 160 -23.78 -21.62 -39.40
C GLU A 160 -23.64 -21.65 -37.88
N SER A 161 -22.97 -20.65 -37.32
CA SER A 161 -22.88 -20.42 -35.88
C SER A 161 -24.25 -20.17 -35.25
N LEU A 162 -25.19 -19.52 -35.97
CA LEU A 162 -26.56 -19.32 -35.50
C LEU A 162 -27.31 -20.65 -35.36
N ARG A 163 -27.19 -21.56 -36.34
CA ARG A 163 -27.78 -22.91 -36.27
C ARG A 163 -27.19 -23.73 -35.12
N ALA A 164 -25.88 -23.66 -34.91
CA ALA A 164 -25.22 -24.35 -33.80
C ALA A 164 -25.70 -23.81 -32.44
N LEU A 165 -25.78 -22.48 -32.31
CA LEU A 165 -26.27 -21.82 -31.09
C LEU A 165 -27.74 -22.16 -30.81
N ALA A 166 -28.59 -22.16 -31.84
CA ALA A 166 -30.00 -22.50 -31.71
C ALA A 166 -30.20 -23.92 -31.15
N LYS A 167 -29.45 -24.90 -31.66
CA LYS A 167 -29.48 -26.29 -31.16
C LYS A 167 -29.11 -26.40 -29.68
N GLU A 168 -28.17 -25.59 -29.21
CA GLU A 168 -27.71 -25.60 -27.81
C GLU A 168 -28.71 -24.88 -26.88
N VAL A 169 -29.26 -23.74 -27.31
CA VAL A 169 -29.92 -22.78 -26.41
C VAL A 169 -31.45 -22.84 -26.46
N VAL A 170 -32.05 -23.08 -27.62
CA VAL A 170 -33.52 -23.00 -27.81
C VAL A 170 -34.29 -23.92 -26.86
N PRO A 171 -33.93 -25.20 -26.66
CA PRO A 171 -34.69 -26.09 -25.77
C PRO A 171 -34.82 -25.55 -24.35
N SER A 172 -33.73 -25.02 -23.78
CA SER A 172 -33.73 -24.44 -22.44
C SER A 172 -34.50 -23.12 -22.37
N LEU A 173 -34.36 -22.24 -23.38
CA LEU A 173 -35.08 -20.97 -23.40
C LEU A 173 -36.59 -21.16 -23.56
N THR A 174 -37.04 -22.09 -24.40
CA THR A 174 -38.47 -22.41 -24.56
C THR A 174 -39.06 -22.96 -23.26
N GLN A 175 -38.33 -23.82 -22.56
CA GLN A 175 -38.79 -24.33 -21.27
C GLN A 175 -38.91 -23.21 -20.22
N ARG A 176 -37.94 -22.29 -20.17
CA ARG A 176 -37.98 -21.13 -19.25
C ARG A 176 -39.08 -20.14 -19.61
N GLN A 177 -39.31 -19.90 -20.90
CA GLN A 177 -40.41 -19.07 -21.41
C GLN A 177 -41.76 -19.61 -20.94
N LYS A 178 -41.96 -20.94 -21.04
CA LYS A 178 -43.16 -21.62 -20.57
C LYS A 178 -43.35 -21.43 -19.06
N VAL A 179 -42.33 -21.73 -18.26
CA VAL A 179 -42.41 -21.61 -16.78
C VAL A 179 -42.74 -20.18 -16.34
N LEU A 180 -42.11 -19.17 -16.93
CA LEU A 180 -42.41 -17.77 -16.61
C LEU A 180 -43.84 -17.37 -17.00
N SER A 181 -44.32 -17.84 -18.16
CA SER A 181 -45.69 -17.59 -18.60
C SER A 181 -46.71 -18.25 -17.68
N ASP A 182 -46.46 -19.51 -17.29
CA ASP A 182 -47.31 -20.27 -16.36
C ASP A 182 -47.38 -19.58 -14.99
N HIS A 183 -46.25 -19.09 -14.46
CA HIS A 183 -46.20 -18.33 -13.19
C HIS A 183 -46.99 -17.01 -13.26
N LEU A 184 -46.92 -16.29 -14.38
CA LEU A 184 -47.70 -15.06 -14.58
C LEU A 184 -49.21 -15.36 -14.63
N ILE A 185 -49.61 -16.39 -15.36
CA ILE A 185 -51.01 -16.84 -15.44
C ILE A 185 -51.54 -17.22 -14.05
N GLN A 186 -50.79 -17.98 -13.25
CA GLN A 186 -51.16 -18.34 -11.88
C GLN A 186 -51.26 -17.12 -10.94
N ALA A 187 -50.41 -16.11 -11.14
CA ALA A 187 -50.43 -14.89 -10.35
C ALA A 187 -51.56 -13.91 -10.74
N GLU A 188 -52.08 -14.01 -11.96
CA GLU A 188 -53.29 -13.31 -12.44
C GLU A 188 -54.57 -14.01 -12.00
N GLN A 189 -54.58 -15.35 -12.00
CA GLN A 189 -55.70 -16.18 -11.53
C GLN A 189 -55.85 -16.20 -9.99
N GLY A 190 -54.89 -15.62 -9.26
CA GLY A 190 -54.92 -15.50 -7.80
C GLY A 190 -54.59 -16.80 -7.04
N THR A 191 -54.20 -17.86 -7.75
CA THR A 191 -53.75 -19.14 -7.17
C THR A 191 -52.39 -19.00 -6.47
N ALA A 192 -51.55 -18.07 -6.93
CA ALA A 192 -50.32 -17.69 -6.24
C ALA A 192 -50.38 -16.22 -5.77
N ARG A 193 -50.30 -15.97 -4.46
CA ARG A 193 -50.18 -14.62 -3.90
C ARG A 193 -48.74 -14.12 -4.00
N VAL A 194 -48.49 -13.19 -4.92
CA VAL A 194 -47.13 -12.75 -5.27
C VAL A 194 -47.06 -11.22 -5.33
N SER A 195 -45.94 -10.64 -4.88
CA SER A 195 -45.70 -9.19 -4.92
C SER A 195 -45.52 -8.65 -6.35
N ASP A 196 -45.85 -7.37 -6.56
CA ASP A 196 -45.68 -6.69 -7.87
C ASP A 196 -44.22 -6.71 -8.37
N LYS A 197 -43.25 -6.73 -7.43
CA LYS A 197 -41.82 -6.81 -7.76
C LYS A 197 -41.45 -8.12 -8.45
N VAL A 198 -42.04 -9.23 -8.03
CA VAL A 198 -41.78 -10.55 -8.61
C VAL A 198 -42.52 -10.70 -9.95
N LYS A 199 -43.75 -10.18 -10.06
CA LYS A 199 -44.46 -10.10 -11.33
C LYS A 199 -43.65 -9.33 -12.38
N LYS A 200 -43.09 -8.19 -11.99
CA LYS A 200 -42.19 -7.40 -12.84
C LYS A 200 -40.94 -8.19 -13.22
N LEU A 201 -40.28 -8.87 -12.27
CA LEU A 201 -39.12 -9.70 -12.56
C LEU A 201 -39.44 -10.77 -13.61
N TRP A 202 -40.56 -11.48 -13.48
CA TRP A 202 -40.96 -12.50 -14.44
C TRP A 202 -41.24 -11.91 -15.82
N LEU A 203 -41.92 -10.76 -15.90
CA LEU A 203 -42.17 -10.04 -17.16
C LEU A 203 -40.86 -9.62 -17.84
N ASP A 204 -39.97 -8.95 -17.11
CA ASP A 204 -38.69 -8.47 -17.65
C ASP A 204 -37.83 -9.64 -18.17
N LYS A 205 -37.85 -10.80 -17.47
CA LYS A 205 -37.13 -12.00 -17.91
C LYS A 205 -37.78 -12.70 -19.10
N LEU A 206 -39.11 -12.73 -19.15
CA LEU A 206 -39.85 -13.27 -20.27
C LEU A 206 -39.60 -12.46 -21.55
N GLU A 207 -39.63 -11.13 -21.45
CA GLU A 207 -39.33 -10.24 -22.57
C GLU A 207 -37.91 -10.47 -23.10
N ALA A 208 -36.90 -10.54 -22.23
CA ALA A 208 -35.52 -10.81 -22.63
C ALA A 208 -35.35 -12.17 -23.35
N ILE A 209 -36.06 -13.22 -22.89
CA ILE A 209 -36.04 -14.54 -23.54
C ILE A 209 -36.70 -14.48 -24.92
N ASN A 210 -37.84 -13.79 -25.03
CA ASN A 210 -38.58 -13.68 -26.29
C ASN A 210 -37.75 -12.99 -27.38
N VAL A 211 -37.00 -11.94 -27.04
CA VAL A 211 -36.12 -11.22 -27.98
C VAL A 211 -35.11 -12.17 -28.62
N ILE A 212 -34.51 -13.08 -27.85
CA ILE A 212 -33.52 -14.03 -28.35
C ILE A 212 -34.20 -15.18 -29.12
N LEU A 213 -35.29 -15.74 -28.58
CA LEU A 213 -36.02 -16.84 -29.22
C LEU A 213 -36.58 -16.47 -30.59
N THR A 214 -37.08 -15.24 -30.77
CA THR A 214 -37.58 -14.74 -32.07
C THR A 214 -36.56 -14.90 -33.19
N VAL A 215 -35.26 -14.79 -32.90
CA VAL A 215 -34.21 -14.95 -33.92
C VAL A 215 -33.76 -16.41 -34.04
N LEU A 216 -33.62 -17.12 -32.90
CA LEU A 216 -33.08 -18.48 -32.87
C LEU A 216 -34.05 -19.56 -33.39
N VAL A 217 -35.36 -19.37 -33.28
CA VAL A 217 -36.35 -20.35 -33.78
C VAL A 217 -36.28 -20.47 -35.30
N ASP A 218 -36.03 -19.36 -36.00
CA ASP A 218 -35.91 -19.36 -37.46
C ASP A 218 -34.49 -19.69 -37.96
N ALA A 219 -33.57 -20.13 -37.08
CA ALA A 219 -32.15 -20.31 -37.44
C ALA A 219 -31.90 -21.29 -38.59
N GLU A 220 -32.79 -22.27 -38.81
CA GLU A 220 -32.69 -23.21 -39.95
C GLU A 220 -33.15 -22.60 -41.28
N THR A 221 -33.91 -21.50 -41.24
CA THR A 221 -34.39 -20.78 -42.42
C THR A 221 -33.29 -19.87 -42.95
N PRO A 222 -32.83 -20.03 -44.21
CA PRO A 222 -31.83 -19.15 -44.81
C PRO A 222 -32.31 -17.68 -44.92
N GLU A 223 -31.40 -16.71 -44.83
CA GLU A 223 -31.74 -15.28 -44.77
C GLU A 223 -32.58 -14.78 -45.97
N ASN A 224 -32.39 -15.37 -47.16
CA ASN A 224 -33.13 -15.04 -48.37
C ASN A 224 -34.61 -15.48 -48.33
N GLN A 225 -34.97 -16.42 -47.45
CA GLN A 225 -36.34 -16.94 -47.29
C GLN A 225 -37.09 -16.30 -46.10
N LEU A 226 -36.42 -15.46 -45.30
CA LEU A 226 -37.05 -14.71 -44.22
C LEU A 226 -37.87 -13.52 -44.73
N GLY A 227 -38.98 -13.23 -44.04
CA GLY A 227 -39.70 -11.97 -44.19
C GLY A 227 -38.85 -10.76 -43.76
N GLU A 228 -39.20 -9.57 -44.25
CA GLU A 228 -38.42 -8.33 -44.07
C GLU A 228 -38.13 -8.02 -42.59
N GLN A 229 -39.13 -8.19 -41.72
CA GLN A 229 -38.99 -7.96 -40.27
C GLN A 229 -38.06 -8.98 -39.59
N ALA A 230 -38.19 -10.27 -39.92
CA ALA A 230 -37.35 -11.33 -39.35
C ALA A 230 -35.90 -11.20 -39.83
N ARG A 231 -35.68 -10.81 -41.09
CA ARG A 231 -34.36 -10.48 -41.63
C ARG A 231 -33.71 -9.30 -40.88
N ALA A 232 -34.46 -8.21 -40.65
CA ALA A 232 -33.97 -7.07 -39.90
C ALA A 232 -33.59 -7.43 -38.45
N GLN A 233 -34.39 -8.28 -37.79
CA GLN A 233 -34.10 -8.77 -36.44
C GLN A 233 -32.84 -9.65 -36.39
N ARG A 234 -32.65 -10.55 -37.37
CA ARG A 234 -31.42 -11.36 -37.50
C ARG A 234 -30.18 -10.49 -37.71
N GLN A 235 -30.26 -9.47 -38.57
CA GLN A 235 -29.15 -8.54 -38.78
C GLN A 235 -28.83 -7.72 -37.52
N ALA A 236 -29.84 -7.28 -36.78
CA ALA A 236 -29.67 -6.61 -35.50
C ALA A 236 -29.02 -7.54 -34.45
N PHE A 237 -29.37 -8.82 -34.45
CA PHE A 237 -28.74 -9.83 -33.61
C PHE A 237 -27.25 -9.99 -33.94
N TYR A 238 -26.87 -10.14 -35.22
CA TYR A 238 -25.46 -10.22 -35.61
C TYR A 238 -24.68 -8.96 -35.26
N LYS A 239 -25.26 -7.77 -35.41
CA LYS A 239 -24.64 -6.52 -34.98
C LYS A 239 -24.38 -6.52 -33.47
N THR A 240 -25.35 -6.97 -32.67
CA THR A 240 -25.24 -7.06 -31.21
C THR A 240 -24.17 -8.08 -30.80
N SER A 241 -24.14 -9.24 -31.46
CA SER A 241 -23.11 -10.27 -31.28
C SER A 241 -21.70 -9.75 -31.56
N ARG A 242 -21.49 -9.08 -32.69
CA ARG A 242 -20.19 -8.47 -33.02
C ARG A 242 -19.80 -7.40 -32.00
N GLN A 243 -20.73 -6.53 -31.61
CA GLN A 243 -20.45 -5.53 -30.58
C GLN A 243 -20.03 -6.17 -29.25
N ALA A 244 -20.72 -7.22 -28.80
CA ALA A 244 -20.41 -7.90 -27.55
C ALA A 244 -19.02 -8.57 -27.58
N TRP A 245 -18.70 -9.26 -28.68
CA TRP A 245 -17.47 -10.05 -28.78
C TRP A 245 -16.24 -9.29 -29.28
N GLU A 246 -16.40 -8.36 -30.23
CA GLU A 246 -15.28 -7.66 -30.88
C GLU A 246 -14.95 -6.34 -30.17
N THR A 247 -15.96 -5.66 -29.63
CA THR A 247 -15.78 -4.35 -28.98
C THR A 247 -15.78 -4.47 -27.47
N ASN A 248 -16.88 -4.96 -26.88
CA ASN A 248 -17.07 -4.93 -25.43
C ASN A 248 -16.08 -5.87 -24.72
N LEU A 249 -15.97 -7.12 -25.17
CA LEU A 249 -15.03 -8.08 -24.59
C LEU A 249 -13.57 -7.63 -24.73
N SER A 250 -13.20 -6.99 -25.85
CA SER A 250 -11.87 -6.40 -26.04
C SER A 250 -11.57 -5.28 -25.03
N GLN A 251 -12.55 -4.43 -24.74
CA GLN A 251 -12.44 -3.40 -23.70
C GLN A 251 -12.28 -4.03 -22.31
N VAL A 252 -13.04 -5.08 -22.00
CA VAL A 252 -12.93 -5.84 -20.74
C VAL A 252 -11.52 -6.42 -20.57
N PHE A 253 -10.97 -7.08 -21.60
CA PHE A 253 -9.60 -7.58 -21.55
C PHE A 253 -8.55 -6.48 -21.41
N THR A 254 -8.76 -5.34 -22.08
CA THR A 254 -7.86 -4.18 -21.95
C THR A 254 -7.88 -3.62 -20.54
N GLN A 255 -9.04 -3.49 -19.92
CA GLN A 255 -9.15 -3.04 -18.53
C GLN A 255 -8.55 -4.07 -17.57
N LEU A 256 -8.82 -5.36 -17.76
CA LEU A 256 -8.27 -6.43 -16.94
C LEU A 256 -6.74 -6.44 -17.01
N SER A 257 -6.15 -6.29 -18.20
CA SER A 257 -4.69 -6.26 -18.37
C SER A 257 -4.00 -5.11 -17.64
N LYS A 258 -4.70 -3.98 -17.41
CA LYS A 258 -4.17 -2.84 -16.65
C LYS A 258 -4.12 -3.11 -15.15
N GLU A 259 -5.05 -3.93 -14.65
CA GLU A 259 -5.17 -4.25 -13.22
C GLU A 259 -4.35 -5.49 -12.82
N MET A 260 -3.95 -6.33 -13.78
CA MET A 260 -3.17 -7.55 -13.52
C MET A 260 -1.66 -7.29 -13.37
N VAL A 261 -1.01 -7.92 -12.37
CA VAL A 261 0.39 -7.57 -11.97
C VAL A 261 1.41 -8.71 -12.05
N GLY A 262 1.01 -9.99 -12.01
CA GLY A 262 1.93 -11.13 -11.93
C GLY A 262 1.31 -12.46 -12.38
N PRO A 263 1.88 -13.62 -12.02
CA PRO A 263 1.39 -14.93 -12.48
C PRO A 263 -0.06 -15.21 -12.04
N TYR A 264 -0.48 -14.64 -10.90
CA TYR A 264 -1.87 -14.49 -10.49
C TYR A 264 -2.30 -13.03 -10.64
N ALA A 265 -3.62 -12.77 -10.67
CA ALA A 265 -4.20 -11.47 -10.97
C ALA A 265 -3.58 -10.32 -10.17
N LEU A 266 -3.27 -10.54 -8.89
CA LEU A 266 -2.72 -9.51 -7.98
C LEU A 266 -1.25 -9.73 -7.59
N GLY A 267 -0.49 -10.52 -8.36
CA GLY A 267 0.92 -10.80 -8.12
C GLY A 267 1.21 -12.28 -7.89
N ASP A 268 1.94 -12.60 -6.82
CA ASP A 268 2.42 -13.96 -6.55
C ASP A 268 1.47 -14.78 -5.65
N GLN A 269 0.43 -14.14 -5.09
CA GLN A 269 -0.53 -14.79 -4.19
C GLN A 269 -1.86 -15.01 -4.89
N PHE A 270 -2.36 -16.24 -4.82
CA PHE A 270 -3.71 -16.60 -5.24
C PHE A 270 -4.75 -15.90 -4.35
N SER A 271 -5.73 -15.24 -4.95
CA SER A 271 -6.65 -14.32 -4.27
C SER A 271 -8.11 -14.52 -4.70
N ILE A 272 -9.03 -13.81 -4.05
CA ILE A 272 -10.45 -13.78 -4.44
C ILE A 272 -10.62 -13.32 -5.90
N ALA A 273 -9.79 -12.40 -6.39
CA ALA A 273 -9.82 -11.96 -7.79
C ALA A 273 -9.57 -13.13 -8.76
N ASP A 274 -8.64 -14.02 -8.42
CA ASP A 274 -8.28 -15.17 -9.23
C ASP A 274 -9.40 -16.19 -9.35
N LEU A 275 -10.19 -16.39 -8.28
CA LEU A 275 -11.37 -17.27 -8.32
C LEU A 275 -12.41 -16.77 -9.33
N HIS A 276 -12.73 -15.48 -9.24
CA HIS A 276 -13.69 -14.85 -10.15
C HIS A 276 -13.17 -14.81 -11.58
N LEU A 277 -11.89 -14.46 -11.77
CA LEU A 277 -11.25 -14.40 -13.07
C LEU A 277 -11.14 -15.78 -13.71
N ALA A 278 -10.71 -16.80 -12.98
CA ALA A 278 -10.59 -18.16 -13.49
C ALA A 278 -11.94 -18.72 -13.95
N GLY A 279 -13.00 -18.55 -13.14
CA GLY A 279 -14.35 -18.98 -13.52
C GLY A 279 -14.85 -18.25 -14.77
N TRP A 280 -14.70 -16.93 -14.82
CA TRP A 280 -15.10 -16.11 -15.97
C TRP A 280 -14.30 -16.46 -17.24
N LEU A 281 -12.97 -16.46 -17.15
CA LEU A 281 -12.07 -16.72 -18.27
C LEU A 281 -12.27 -18.12 -18.83
N SER A 282 -12.46 -19.13 -17.97
CA SER A 282 -12.75 -20.51 -18.41
C SER A 282 -14.02 -20.57 -19.26
N ARG A 283 -15.06 -19.79 -18.91
CA ARG A 283 -16.26 -19.70 -19.73
C ARG A 283 -16.00 -19.00 -21.06
N VAL A 284 -15.29 -17.88 -21.05
CA VAL A 284 -14.93 -17.14 -22.28
C VAL A 284 -14.14 -18.03 -23.23
N VAL A 285 -13.14 -18.75 -22.73
CA VAL A 285 -12.34 -19.72 -23.49
C VAL A 285 -13.21 -20.85 -24.06
N LYS A 286 -14.11 -21.42 -23.25
CA LYS A 286 -15.05 -22.46 -23.72
C LYS A 286 -15.94 -21.94 -24.85
N LEU A 287 -16.47 -20.73 -24.70
CA LEU A 287 -17.33 -20.09 -25.72
C LEU A 287 -16.55 -19.75 -26.99
N ALA A 288 -15.25 -19.42 -26.88
CA ALA A 288 -14.33 -19.23 -28.00
C ALA A 288 -13.90 -20.55 -28.67
N GLY A 289 -14.25 -21.70 -28.09
CA GLY A 289 -13.97 -23.03 -28.66
C GLY A 289 -12.78 -23.78 -28.05
N GLY A 290 -12.19 -23.26 -26.98
CA GLY A 290 -11.15 -23.95 -26.22
C GLY A 290 -11.64 -25.24 -25.55
N GLN A 291 -10.70 -26.15 -25.32
CA GLN A 291 -10.85 -27.43 -24.64
C GLN A 291 -9.96 -27.45 -23.39
N ASN A 292 -10.27 -28.35 -22.45
CA ASN A 292 -9.53 -28.46 -21.19
C ASN A 292 -8.05 -28.88 -21.38
N SER A 293 -7.70 -29.46 -22.53
CA SER A 293 -6.33 -29.86 -22.89
C SER A 293 -5.51 -28.75 -23.55
N ASP A 294 -6.13 -27.62 -23.89
CA ASP A 294 -5.44 -26.54 -24.59
C ASP A 294 -4.65 -25.65 -23.62
N ASP A 295 -3.42 -25.30 -23.99
CA ASP A 295 -2.65 -24.29 -23.26
C ASP A 295 -3.03 -22.85 -23.70
N GLY A 296 -2.58 -21.86 -22.93
CA GLY A 296 -2.94 -20.45 -23.18
C GLY A 296 -2.52 -19.95 -24.57
N ASN A 297 -1.35 -20.36 -25.06
CA ASN A 297 -0.87 -19.99 -26.39
C ASN A 297 -1.72 -20.60 -27.50
N THR A 298 -2.15 -21.85 -27.34
CA THR A 298 -3.06 -22.53 -28.26
C THR A 298 -4.41 -21.83 -28.31
N ILE A 299 -4.95 -21.43 -27.15
CA ILE A 299 -6.23 -20.72 -27.07
C ILE A 299 -6.17 -19.35 -27.78
N VAL A 300 -5.11 -18.57 -27.56
CA VAL A 300 -4.95 -17.24 -28.19
C VAL A 300 -4.78 -17.34 -29.71
N ARG A 301 -4.14 -18.41 -30.19
CA ARG A 301 -3.95 -18.65 -31.64
C ARG A 301 -5.17 -19.25 -32.32
N LYS A 302 -6.17 -19.74 -31.57
CA LYS A 302 -7.40 -20.26 -32.15
C LYS A 302 -8.26 -19.09 -32.66
N PRO A 303 -8.68 -19.11 -33.94
CA PRO A 303 -9.66 -18.13 -34.41
C PRO A 303 -10.96 -18.28 -33.59
N PRO A 304 -11.63 -17.18 -33.19
CA PRO A 304 -12.89 -17.25 -32.45
C PRO A 304 -13.92 -18.03 -33.28
N ARG A 305 -14.23 -19.27 -32.89
CA ARG A 305 -15.10 -20.25 -33.59
C ARG A 305 -15.59 -19.82 -34.99
N LEU A 306 -14.79 -20.10 -36.01
CA LEU A 306 -15.27 -20.76 -37.23
C LEU A 306 -15.00 -22.25 -36.99
N ARG A 307 -16.03 -23.02 -36.64
CA ARG A 307 -15.92 -24.48 -36.54
C ARG A 307 -16.36 -25.06 -37.89
N MET A 308 -15.41 -25.45 -38.73
CA MET A 308 -15.62 -26.56 -39.66
C MET A 308 -15.47 -27.84 -38.82
N ASP A 309 -16.55 -28.61 -38.70
CA ASP A 309 -16.60 -29.81 -37.88
C ASP A 309 -15.66 -30.91 -38.38
N ASN A 310 -15.01 -31.60 -37.44
CA ASN A 310 -14.58 -32.97 -37.62
C ASN A 310 -15.82 -33.86 -37.85
N ARG A 311 -15.89 -34.51 -39.01
CA ARG A 311 -16.79 -35.66 -39.24
C ARG A 311 -16.05 -36.97 -38.90
N PRO A 312 -16.73 -37.99 -38.34
CA PRO A 312 -16.12 -39.27 -38.01
C PRO A 312 -15.95 -40.14 -39.27
N ASP A 313 -14.96 -41.04 -39.21
CA ASP A 313 -14.58 -41.99 -40.23
C ASP A 313 -15.77 -42.79 -40.82
N SER A 314 -15.81 -42.86 -42.15
CA SER A 314 -16.31 -44.03 -42.89
C SER A 314 -15.73 -44.03 -44.31
N ASP A 315 -14.81 -44.97 -44.53
CA ASP A 315 -14.59 -45.79 -45.72
C ASP A 315 -14.60 -45.21 -47.16
N THR A 316 -13.70 -45.83 -47.93
CA THR A 316 -13.69 -46.06 -49.38
C THR A 316 -13.06 -45.04 -50.34
N THR A 317 -11.87 -45.46 -50.81
CA THR A 317 -11.41 -45.57 -52.21
C THR A 317 -10.98 -44.34 -53.02
N SER A 318 -9.74 -44.48 -53.49
CA SER A 318 -9.24 -44.32 -54.86
C SER A 318 -8.94 -42.92 -55.42
N THR A 319 -7.68 -42.78 -55.85
CA THR A 319 -7.20 -42.14 -57.11
C THR A 319 -7.48 -40.65 -57.26
N ASP A 320 -6.62 -39.77 -57.75
CA ASP A 320 -5.40 -39.87 -58.55
C ASP A 320 -4.75 -38.47 -58.59
N SER A 321 -3.50 -38.44 -59.04
CA SER A 321 -2.91 -37.39 -59.87
C SER A 321 -2.58 -36.01 -59.24
N THR A 322 -1.28 -35.70 -59.15
CA THR A 322 -0.53 -34.72 -59.99
C THR A 322 -0.75 -33.26 -59.54
N ASP A 323 0.23 -32.38 -59.42
CA ASP A 323 1.57 -32.37 -59.98
C ASP A 323 2.39 -31.24 -59.32
N SER A 324 3.70 -31.36 -59.52
CA SER A 324 4.71 -30.29 -59.56
C SER A 324 5.15 -29.68 -58.23
N GLU A 325 6.35 -30.04 -57.75
CA GLU A 325 7.66 -29.55 -58.24
C GLU A 325 7.85 -28.05 -57.92
N ASP A 326 8.95 -27.57 -57.33
CA ASP A 326 10.28 -28.14 -57.38
C ASP A 326 11.24 -27.50 -56.37
N THR A 327 12.28 -28.29 -56.07
CA THR A 327 13.70 -27.97 -55.78
C THR A 327 14.09 -26.89 -54.73
N ALA A 328 15.11 -27.06 -53.90
CA ALA A 328 16.09 -28.12 -53.62
C ALA A 328 16.86 -27.71 -52.33
N ARG A 329 17.12 -28.61 -51.35
CA ARG A 329 18.23 -29.60 -51.28
C ARG A 329 19.59 -28.87 -51.04
N ILE A 330 20.57 -29.28 -50.22
CA ILE A 330 21.13 -30.57 -49.75
C ILE A 330 22.03 -30.17 -48.52
N HIS A 331 22.19 -30.91 -47.42
CA HIS A 331 23.10 -32.06 -47.31
C HIS A 331 22.87 -32.93 -46.06
N SER A 332 22.92 -34.22 -46.35
CA SER A 332 22.76 -35.46 -45.60
C SER A 332 24.13 -35.98 -45.08
N PHE A 333 24.34 -36.89 -44.11
CA PHE A 333 23.98 -38.30 -43.83
C PHE A 333 24.85 -38.74 -42.59
N PRO A 334 24.93 -39.99 -42.06
CA PRO A 334 24.04 -41.17 -41.96
C PRO A 334 23.99 -41.81 -40.51
N PRO A 335 23.36 -43.00 -40.29
CA PRO A 335 22.86 -43.50 -39.00
C PRO A 335 23.58 -44.75 -38.44
N ILE A 336 23.29 -45.15 -37.18
CA ILE A 336 23.52 -46.53 -36.69
C ILE A 336 22.35 -47.01 -35.80
N ASN A 337 21.83 -48.19 -36.17
CA ASN A 337 20.82 -49.04 -35.53
C ASN A 337 21.29 -49.65 -34.19
N ILE A 338 20.37 -50.00 -33.29
CA ILE A 338 20.17 -51.37 -32.76
C ILE A 338 18.91 -51.42 -31.84
N SER A 339 18.27 -52.57 -31.94
CA SER A 339 16.96 -53.08 -31.48
C SER A 339 16.70 -53.19 -29.98
N SER A 340 15.43 -53.09 -29.58
CA SER A 340 14.75 -53.98 -28.57
C SER A 340 13.23 -53.71 -28.46
N PRO A 341 12.44 -54.62 -27.85
CA PRO A 341 11.03 -54.87 -28.18
C PRO A 341 10.01 -54.23 -27.22
N SER A 342 8.78 -54.03 -27.71
CA SER A 342 7.54 -53.77 -26.95
C SER A 342 7.21 -54.93 -25.97
N PRO A 343 6.41 -54.76 -24.88
CA PRO A 343 5.25 -53.87 -24.83
C PRO A 343 4.88 -53.22 -23.46
N ARG A 344 3.92 -52.27 -23.55
CA ARG A 344 3.09 -51.67 -22.47
C ARG A 344 3.79 -50.69 -21.52
N GLN A 345 3.49 -49.40 -21.69
CA GLN A 345 3.65 -48.38 -20.66
C GLN A 345 2.42 -47.45 -20.60
N HIS A 346 1.80 -47.43 -19.42
CA HIS A 346 1.24 -46.22 -18.84
C HIS A 346 2.38 -45.22 -18.65
N SER A 347 2.28 -44.03 -19.25
CA SER A 347 3.25 -42.96 -19.04
C SER A 347 2.78 -42.01 -17.96
N HIS A 348 3.32 -42.21 -16.76
CA HIS A 348 3.52 -41.16 -15.76
C HIS A 348 4.42 -40.07 -16.34
N PHE A 349 4.03 -38.80 -16.17
CA PHE A 349 4.92 -37.66 -16.37
C PHE A 349 5.86 -37.52 -15.16
N LEU A 350 7.17 -37.62 -15.43
CA LEU A 350 8.25 -37.27 -14.51
C LEU A 350 8.59 -35.78 -14.67
N PHE A 351 8.47 -35.03 -13.59
CA PHE A 351 9.25 -33.82 -13.30
C PHE A 351 10.22 -34.14 -12.14
N PRO A 352 11.36 -33.43 -12.02
CA PRO A 352 12.53 -33.89 -11.26
C PRO A 352 12.33 -33.96 -9.73
N PRO A 353 13.18 -34.71 -9.01
CA PRO A 353 12.98 -35.01 -7.60
C PRO A 353 13.38 -33.84 -6.68
N SER A 354 12.59 -33.74 -5.60
CA SER A 354 12.74 -32.95 -4.39
C SER A 354 14.17 -32.62 -3.93
N ALA A 355 14.42 -31.33 -3.69
CA ALA A 355 15.24 -30.88 -2.58
C ALA A 355 14.33 -30.63 -1.37
N ARG A 356 14.72 -31.20 -0.21
CA ARG A 356 14.05 -31.07 1.09
C ARG A 356 14.37 -29.71 1.76
N SER A 357 13.50 -29.36 2.72
CA SER A 357 13.59 -28.30 3.75
C SER A 357 13.19 -26.90 3.29
N SER A 358 12.37 -26.12 3.99
CA SER A 358 11.79 -26.22 5.33
C SER A 358 10.55 -25.31 5.38
N ALA A 359 9.49 -25.79 6.03
CA ALA A 359 8.24 -25.06 6.22
C ALA A 359 8.44 -23.76 7.02
N SER A 360 7.94 -22.65 6.49
CA SER A 360 7.73 -21.39 7.22
C SER A 360 6.55 -20.65 6.57
N SER A 361 5.35 -21.15 6.82
CA SER A 361 4.10 -20.42 6.58
C SER A 361 3.87 -19.47 7.75
N THR A 362 4.00 -18.16 7.53
CA THR A 362 3.44 -17.15 8.46
C THR A 362 2.68 -16.08 7.67
N PRO A 363 1.45 -15.70 8.08
CA PRO A 363 0.51 -14.93 7.28
C PRO A 363 0.52 -13.43 7.61
N ALA A 364 0.72 -12.60 6.58
CA ALA A 364 0.69 -11.14 6.68
C ALA A 364 -0.76 -10.58 6.80
N PRO A 365 -1.00 -9.55 7.64
CA PRO A 365 -2.32 -8.93 7.84
C PRO A 365 -2.61 -7.71 6.93
N SER A 366 -3.83 -7.67 6.36
CA SER A 366 -4.46 -6.49 5.73
C SER A 366 -5.26 -5.64 6.71
N ARG A 367 -5.14 -4.30 6.60
CA ARG A 367 -6.23 -3.35 6.89
C ARG A 367 -6.25 -2.14 5.95
N SER A 368 -7.45 -1.55 5.93
CA SER A 368 -8.22 -0.76 4.97
C SER A 368 -8.25 0.76 5.21
N THR A 369 -8.59 1.53 4.17
CA THR A 369 -9.24 2.86 4.31
C THR A 369 -10.37 3.03 3.27
N SER A 370 -11.54 3.39 3.78
CA SER A 370 -12.73 3.86 3.04
C SER A 370 -12.98 5.33 3.43
N PRO A 371 -13.60 6.15 2.56
CA PRO A 371 -14.17 7.43 2.95
C PRO A 371 -15.68 7.35 3.21
N LEU A 372 -16.17 8.12 4.18
CA LEU A 372 -17.59 8.42 4.47
C LEU A 372 -17.91 9.88 4.10
N PRO A 373 -19.20 10.23 3.92
CA PRO A 373 -19.88 11.16 4.86
C PRO A 373 -21.39 10.78 5.05
N GLN A 374 -22.22 11.25 6.00
CA GLN A 374 -22.19 11.97 7.29
C GLN A 374 -23.67 11.98 7.83
N PHE A 375 -23.88 11.76 9.16
CA PHE A 375 -24.91 12.24 10.13
C PHE A 375 -26.39 12.56 9.74
N TYR A 376 -27.42 12.29 10.57
CA TYR A 376 -27.76 13.01 11.84
C TYR A 376 -28.95 12.35 12.65
N PRO A 377 -29.38 12.86 13.84
CA PRO A 377 -29.19 12.27 15.19
C PRO A 377 -30.47 11.72 15.87
N GLN A 378 -30.32 11.01 17.01
CA GLN A 378 -31.36 10.96 18.06
C GLN A 378 -30.75 10.92 19.47
N SER A 379 -31.27 11.80 20.34
CA SER A 379 -30.97 11.91 21.78
C SER A 379 -31.75 10.87 22.61
N PRO A 380 -31.35 10.58 23.86
CA PRO A 380 -32.03 9.63 24.74
C PRO A 380 -32.91 10.32 25.80
N SER A 381 -34.01 9.66 26.20
CA SER A 381 -34.72 9.97 27.45
C SER A 381 -35.29 8.70 28.09
N CYS A 382 -35.15 8.63 29.41
CA CYS A 382 -35.52 7.58 30.36
C CYS A 382 -37.04 7.32 30.50
N PRO A 383 -37.46 6.24 31.20
CA PRO A 383 -38.83 5.74 31.21
C PRO A 383 -39.59 5.90 32.55
N SER A 384 -40.92 6.05 32.46
CA SER A 384 -42.01 5.57 33.36
C SER A 384 -43.34 5.94 32.66
N GLU A 385 -44.50 5.30 32.75
CA GLU A 385 -45.20 4.32 33.60
C GLU A 385 -46.07 3.46 32.64
N SER A 386 -46.15 2.13 32.80
CA SER A 386 -47.22 1.33 33.42
C SER A 386 -48.65 1.41 32.83
N ASP A 387 -49.22 0.21 32.67
CA ASP A 387 -50.63 -0.18 32.56
C ASP A 387 -51.34 0.01 31.20
N SER A 388 -52.19 -0.87 30.66
CA SER A 388 -52.61 -2.26 30.93
C SER A 388 -53.55 -2.68 29.78
N GLU A 389 -53.64 -3.99 29.52
CA GLU A 389 -54.79 -4.73 28.96
C GLU A 389 -55.13 -4.71 27.43
N GLU A 390 -54.89 -5.87 26.81
CA GLU A 390 -55.73 -6.51 25.76
C GLU A 390 -57.14 -6.93 26.33
N PRO A 391 -58.09 -7.60 25.60
CA PRO A 391 -58.13 -8.03 24.19
C PRO A 391 -59.49 -7.75 23.47
N HIS A 392 -59.55 -8.16 22.19
CA HIS A 392 -60.66 -8.87 21.49
C HIS A 392 -60.98 -8.33 20.09
N SER A 393 -60.68 -9.15 19.08
CA SER A 393 -61.30 -9.14 17.73
C SER A 393 -62.74 -9.72 17.82
N PRO A 394 -63.67 -9.62 16.83
CA PRO A 394 -63.46 -10.14 15.46
C PRO A 394 -64.40 -9.65 14.29
N LEU A 395 -64.14 -10.20 13.08
CA LEU A 395 -65.02 -10.48 11.91
C LEU A 395 -65.50 -9.38 10.91
N LEU A 396 -64.89 -9.45 9.71
CA LEU A 396 -65.43 -9.58 8.32
C LEU A 396 -66.86 -9.13 7.94
N ARG A 397 -66.98 -8.33 6.85
CA ARG A 397 -67.80 -8.59 5.61
C ARG A 397 -67.57 -7.50 4.53
N GLU A 398 -66.89 -7.81 3.41
CA GLU A 398 -67.40 -7.95 2.01
C GLU A 398 -68.32 -6.81 1.48
N HIS A 399 -67.89 -5.94 0.56
CA HIS A 399 -67.90 -6.02 -0.95
C HIS A 399 -69.29 -5.76 -1.59
N PRO A 400 -69.47 -5.41 -2.91
CA PRO A 400 -68.50 -5.21 -4.01
C PRO A 400 -68.81 -4.06 -5.05
N ASN A 401 -67.96 -4.00 -6.09
CA ASN A 401 -68.28 -3.76 -7.52
C ASN A 401 -68.48 -2.34 -8.10
N ARG A 402 -67.58 -1.92 -9.02
CA ARG A 402 -67.73 -2.08 -10.50
C ARG A 402 -66.56 -1.51 -11.34
N HIS A 403 -66.01 -2.39 -12.20
CA HIS A 403 -65.54 -2.24 -13.61
C HIS A 403 -64.72 -1.01 -14.07
N LEU A 404 -63.47 -1.17 -14.59
CA LEU A 404 -63.03 -1.53 -15.98
C LEU A 404 -63.44 -0.44 -17.00
N TRP A 405 -62.62 0.23 -17.85
CA TRP A 405 -61.42 -0.19 -18.61
C TRP A 405 -60.80 0.98 -19.44
N TRP A 406 -59.49 0.88 -19.71
CA TRP A 406 -58.63 1.31 -20.86
C TRP A 406 -58.37 2.77 -21.33
N ARG A 407 -57.04 3.07 -21.34
CA ARG A 407 -56.13 3.70 -22.34
C ARG A 407 -56.26 5.16 -22.81
N GLU A 408 -55.11 5.83 -22.59
CA GLU A 408 -54.34 6.72 -23.47
C GLU A 408 -54.72 8.20 -23.70
N GLN A 409 -53.69 9.00 -23.44
CA GLN A 409 -53.30 10.28 -24.04
C GLN A 409 -54.19 11.51 -23.85
N GLY A 410 -53.53 12.57 -23.36
CA GLY A 410 -53.83 13.94 -23.79
C GLY A 410 -54.20 14.89 -22.66
N ARG A 411 -53.29 15.83 -22.42
CA ARG A 411 -53.57 17.26 -22.21
C ARG A 411 -54.52 17.64 -21.05
N ARG A 412 -53.90 18.27 -20.04
CA ARG A 412 -54.45 19.34 -19.17
C ARG A 412 -55.34 20.35 -19.94
N PRO A 413 -56.04 21.32 -19.30
CA PRO A 413 -56.38 21.54 -17.88
C PRO A 413 -57.85 21.97 -17.66
N TRP A 414 -58.35 21.92 -16.42
CA TRP A 414 -59.32 22.91 -15.87
C TRP A 414 -59.74 22.46 -14.46
N TRP A 415 -59.45 23.27 -13.45
CA TRP A 415 -60.19 23.32 -12.18
C TRP A 415 -60.45 24.80 -11.91
N SER A 416 -61.71 25.19 -11.96
CA SER A 416 -62.30 26.23 -11.12
C SER A 416 -63.21 25.48 -10.15
N VAL A 417 -63.17 25.72 -8.84
CA VAL A 417 -63.91 26.80 -8.19
C VAL A 417 -63.44 26.94 -6.72
N ALA A 418 -63.34 28.21 -6.32
CA ALA A 418 -63.52 28.84 -5.00
C ALA A 418 -63.04 28.09 -3.73
N ALA A 419 -62.00 28.60 -3.05
CA ALA A 419 -61.98 29.78 -2.17
C ALA A 419 -62.56 29.55 -0.77
N ARG A 420 -61.67 29.61 0.23
CA ARG A 420 -61.79 30.54 1.36
C ARG A 420 -60.41 30.83 1.95
N ARG A 421 -60.11 32.12 2.05
CA ARG A 421 -58.88 32.71 2.57
C ARG A 421 -58.88 32.72 4.09
N ARG A 422 -57.69 32.58 4.69
CA ARG A 422 -57.30 33.38 5.85
C ARG A 422 -55.82 33.76 5.68
N GLU A 423 -55.56 35.06 5.68
CA GLU A 423 -54.24 35.67 5.54
C GLU A 423 -53.42 35.48 6.80
N GLU A 424 -52.11 35.29 6.66
CA GLU A 424 -51.15 36.05 7.48
C GLU A 424 -49.82 36.29 6.75
N ARG A 425 -49.27 37.47 7.01
CA ARG A 425 -48.19 38.12 6.26
C ARG A 425 -46.82 37.74 6.83
N GLY A 426 -45.91 37.27 5.98
CA GLY A 426 -44.48 37.26 6.29
C GLY A 426 -43.63 36.51 5.27
N TRP A 427 -43.09 37.21 4.27
CA TRP A 427 -41.81 36.91 3.59
C TRP A 427 -41.72 37.66 2.25
N ARG A 428 -40.99 38.79 2.27
CA ARG A 428 -40.60 39.55 1.09
C ARG A 428 -39.23 39.15 0.47
N PRO A 429 -38.24 38.52 1.16
CA PRO A 429 -37.01 38.06 0.48
C PRO A 429 -37.21 36.78 -0.35
N ALA A 430 -38.11 35.89 0.05
CA ALA A 430 -38.44 34.67 -0.71
C ALA A 430 -39.08 34.95 -2.09
N ARG A 431 -39.74 36.11 -2.26
CA ARG A 431 -40.35 36.52 -3.54
C ARG A 431 -39.33 37.11 -4.51
N LEU A 432 -38.29 37.76 -3.99
CA LEU A 432 -37.16 38.25 -4.79
C LEU A 432 -36.29 37.08 -5.25
N ALA A 433 -35.93 36.15 -4.34
CA ALA A 433 -35.22 34.91 -4.71
C ALA A 433 -35.99 34.10 -5.76
N ARG A 434 -37.32 33.94 -5.61
CA ARG A 434 -38.18 33.29 -6.63
C ARG A 434 -38.32 34.07 -7.94
N ARG A 435 -38.05 35.38 -7.97
CA ARG A 435 -38.04 36.18 -9.21
C ARG A 435 -36.70 36.06 -9.93
N TRP A 436 -35.59 36.03 -9.20
CA TRP A 436 -34.26 35.78 -9.74
C TRP A 436 -34.12 34.34 -10.25
N LEU A 437 -34.60 33.34 -9.50
CA LEU A 437 -34.61 31.94 -9.93
C LEU A 437 -35.47 31.72 -11.17
N ARG A 438 -36.62 32.40 -11.28
CA ARG A 438 -37.49 32.34 -12.47
C ARG A 438 -36.91 33.09 -13.68
N ARG A 439 -36.03 34.08 -13.48
CA ARG A 439 -35.29 34.74 -14.57
C ARG A 439 -34.12 33.89 -15.05
N LEU A 440 -33.43 33.20 -14.15
CA LEU A 440 -32.38 32.24 -14.50
C LEU A 440 -32.95 31.04 -15.28
N VAL A 441 -34.03 30.43 -14.80
CA VAL A 441 -34.67 29.26 -15.45
C VAL A 441 -35.33 29.61 -16.80
N ARG A 442 -35.58 30.90 -17.09
CA ARG A 442 -36.10 31.40 -18.38
C ARG A 442 -35.03 32.04 -19.26
N HIS A 443 -33.76 31.97 -18.87
CA HIS A 443 -32.66 32.46 -19.69
C HIS A 443 -32.53 31.55 -20.93
N PRO A 444 -32.27 32.09 -22.14
CA PRO A 444 -32.13 31.29 -23.36
C PRO A 444 -31.01 30.23 -23.32
N PHE A 445 -30.13 30.26 -22.31
CA PHE A 445 -29.10 29.25 -22.05
C PHE A 445 -29.55 28.13 -21.10
N PHE A 446 -30.77 28.19 -20.55
CA PHE A 446 -31.32 27.11 -19.75
C PHE A 446 -32.13 26.16 -20.65
N PRO A 447 -31.70 24.89 -20.77
CA PRO A 447 -32.34 23.93 -21.65
C PRO A 447 -33.74 23.58 -21.16
N SER A 448 -34.74 23.70 -22.03
CA SER A 448 -36.14 23.38 -21.75
C SER A 448 -36.56 22.00 -22.28
N GLN A 449 -35.71 21.37 -23.08
CA GLN A 449 -35.96 20.04 -23.66
C GLN A 449 -35.19 18.97 -22.88
N PRO A 450 -35.75 17.77 -22.67
CA PRO A 450 -35.10 16.72 -21.90
C PRO A 450 -33.72 16.34 -22.46
N ILE A 451 -33.54 16.37 -23.78
CA ILE A 451 -32.26 16.11 -24.45
C ILE A 451 -31.22 17.19 -24.12
N THR A 452 -31.61 18.46 -24.14
CA THR A 452 -30.69 19.57 -23.84
C THR A 452 -30.37 19.66 -22.34
N ILE A 453 -31.29 19.22 -21.47
CA ILE A 453 -31.03 19.05 -20.04
C ILE A 453 -30.00 17.93 -19.81
N VAL A 454 -30.14 16.78 -20.47
CA VAL A 454 -29.16 15.69 -20.36
C VAL A 454 -27.80 16.12 -20.91
N LEU A 455 -27.75 16.79 -22.06
CA LEU A 455 -26.50 17.26 -22.67
C LEU A 455 -25.78 18.28 -21.78
N THR A 456 -26.50 19.22 -21.17
CA THR A 456 -25.91 20.19 -20.24
C THR A 456 -25.43 19.54 -18.94
N LEU A 457 -26.13 18.52 -18.42
CA LEU A 457 -25.66 17.74 -17.27
C LEU A 457 -24.39 16.95 -17.59
N ILE A 458 -24.30 16.36 -18.80
CA ILE A 458 -23.08 15.69 -19.27
C ILE A 458 -21.93 16.70 -19.39
N LEU A 459 -22.17 17.86 -20.02
CA LEU A 459 -21.14 18.89 -20.20
C LEU A 459 -20.68 19.48 -18.86
N PHE A 460 -21.60 19.69 -17.92
CA PHE A 460 -21.26 20.12 -16.55
C PHE A 460 -20.48 19.04 -15.80
N SER A 461 -20.82 17.77 -15.99
CA SER A 461 -20.08 16.65 -15.39
C SER A 461 -18.66 16.55 -15.96
N ILE A 462 -18.50 16.67 -17.28
CA ILE A 462 -17.19 16.73 -17.94
C ILE A 462 -16.40 17.94 -17.45
N PHE A 463 -17.03 19.12 -17.33
CA PHE A 463 -16.38 20.31 -16.80
C PHE A 463 -15.94 20.12 -15.34
N ALA A 464 -16.78 19.54 -14.49
CA ALA A 464 -16.45 19.28 -13.10
C ALA A 464 -15.32 18.24 -12.97
N ILE A 465 -15.34 17.18 -13.77
CA ILE A 465 -14.26 16.18 -13.83
C ILE A 465 -12.96 16.84 -14.33
N SER A 466 -13.02 17.59 -15.43
CA SER A 466 -11.84 18.30 -15.97
C SER A 466 -11.29 19.33 -15.00
N LEU A 467 -12.14 20.09 -14.30
CA LEU A 467 -11.72 21.05 -13.29
C LEU A 467 -11.12 20.36 -12.07
N THR A 468 -11.69 19.25 -11.61
CA THR A 468 -11.14 18.49 -10.49
C THR A 468 -9.80 17.85 -10.86
N LEU A 469 -9.66 17.26 -12.05
CA LEU A 469 -8.39 16.77 -12.56
C LEU A 469 -7.37 17.89 -12.76
N LEU A 470 -7.78 19.05 -13.27
CA LEU A 470 -6.93 20.23 -13.42
C LEU A 470 -6.49 20.76 -12.06
N LEU A 471 -7.38 20.85 -11.07
CA LEU A 471 -7.04 21.28 -9.72
C LEU A 471 -6.12 20.26 -9.05
N MET A 472 -6.40 18.97 -9.18
CA MET A 472 -5.55 17.90 -8.66
C MET A 472 -4.16 17.96 -9.32
N TYR A 473 -4.09 18.18 -10.63
CA TYR A 473 -2.84 18.41 -11.34
C TYR A 473 -2.16 19.67 -10.83
N VAL A 474 -2.78 20.85 -10.95
CA VAL A 474 -2.18 22.16 -10.59
C VAL A 474 -1.71 22.18 -9.13
N LEU A 475 -2.51 21.64 -8.20
CA LEU A 475 -2.22 21.64 -6.77
C LEU A 475 -1.33 20.48 -6.31
N ASN A 476 -1.01 19.50 -7.17
CA ASN A 476 -0.05 18.46 -6.82
C ASN A 476 1.35 19.09 -6.66
N PRO A 477 1.94 19.11 -5.45
CA PRO A 477 3.31 19.57 -5.27
C PRO A 477 4.34 18.58 -5.84
N ASP A 478 3.95 17.31 -6.01
CA ASP A 478 4.82 16.20 -6.36
C ASP A 478 4.77 15.91 -7.87
N LYS A 479 5.00 16.94 -8.70
CA LYS A 479 5.05 16.81 -10.17
C LYS A 479 6.43 16.50 -10.70
N GLU A 480 7.44 16.90 -9.96
CA GLU A 480 8.84 16.83 -10.35
C GLU A 480 9.61 16.13 -9.22
N PRO A 481 10.66 15.37 -9.55
CA PRO A 481 11.52 14.77 -8.52
C PRO A 481 12.14 15.87 -7.66
N LEU A 482 12.30 15.59 -6.37
CA LEU A 482 12.99 16.53 -5.48
C LEU A 482 14.48 16.58 -5.84
N PRO A 483 15.13 17.75 -5.70
CA PRO A 483 16.56 17.89 -5.95
C PRO A 483 17.39 17.36 -4.77
N TRP A 484 17.29 16.06 -4.50
CA TRP A 484 17.97 15.42 -3.38
C TRP A 484 19.50 15.60 -3.44
N ARG A 485 20.08 15.60 -4.65
CA ARG A 485 21.53 15.86 -4.85
C ARG A 485 21.91 17.26 -4.37
N ALA A 486 21.03 18.23 -4.55
CA ALA A 486 21.23 19.58 -4.06
C ALA A 486 21.13 19.64 -2.53
N TYR A 487 20.19 18.93 -1.92
CA TYR A 487 20.09 18.84 -0.45
C TYR A 487 21.34 18.24 0.18
N CYS A 488 21.99 17.30 -0.52
CA CYS A 488 23.22 16.66 -0.06
C CYS A 488 24.49 17.50 -0.26
N SER A 489 24.44 18.54 -1.11
CA SER A 489 25.64 19.28 -1.52
C SER A 489 25.65 20.76 -1.13
N VAL A 490 24.49 21.42 -1.12
CA VAL A 490 24.38 22.86 -0.87
C VAL A 490 24.02 23.09 0.60
N PRO A 491 24.93 23.66 1.42
CA PRO A 491 24.71 23.83 2.86
C PRO A 491 23.49 24.70 3.22
N SER A 492 23.06 25.58 2.29
CA SER A 492 22.02 26.60 2.52
C SER A 492 20.60 26.21 2.05
N LEU A 493 20.36 24.98 1.59
CA LEU A 493 19.00 24.53 1.22
C LEU A 493 18.16 24.05 2.42
N ALA A 494 18.76 24.01 3.61
CA ALA A 494 18.02 24.14 4.86
C ALA A 494 17.56 25.61 4.96
N PRO A 495 16.25 25.92 4.84
CA PRO A 495 15.80 27.31 4.86
C PRO A 495 16.27 27.99 6.16
N PRO A 496 16.72 29.25 6.14
CA PRO A 496 16.96 29.99 7.37
C PRO A 496 15.64 30.12 8.14
N PHE A 497 15.66 29.69 9.41
CA PHE A 497 14.47 29.43 10.23
C PHE A 497 13.74 30.66 10.78
N ASP A 498 14.14 31.88 10.44
CA ASP A 498 13.64 33.05 11.17
C ASP A 498 12.49 33.81 10.49
N ARG A 499 12.14 33.53 9.22
CA ARG A 499 11.06 34.29 8.56
C ARG A 499 10.23 33.44 7.60
N PRO A 500 8.89 33.37 7.75
CA PRO A 500 8.05 32.90 6.66
C PRO A 500 8.29 33.80 5.44
N LEU A 501 8.55 33.18 4.29
CA LEU A 501 8.71 33.88 3.02
C LEU A 501 7.52 34.83 2.77
N PRO A 502 7.73 36.04 2.22
CA PRO A 502 6.65 36.93 1.85
C PRO A 502 5.67 36.22 0.91
N LEU A 503 4.37 36.51 1.08
CA LEU A 503 3.25 35.90 0.34
C LEU A 503 3.37 35.97 -1.20
N ASN A 504 4.28 36.82 -1.71
CA ASN A 504 4.52 37.08 -3.13
C ASN A 504 5.88 36.56 -3.63
N SER A 505 6.60 35.71 -2.90
CA SER A 505 7.82 35.10 -3.44
C SER A 505 7.45 34.01 -4.46
N PRO A 506 7.84 34.13 -5.74
CA PRO A 506 7.51 33.14 -6.77
C PRO A 506 8.31 31.84 -6.63
N HIS A 507 9.26 31.78 -5.70
CA HIS A 507 10.24 30.70 -5.58
C HIS A 507 9.78 29.60 -4.61
N ILE A 508 9.84 28.34 -5.06
CA ILE A 508 9.61 27.14 -4.23
C ILE A 508 10.87 26.79 -3.39
N TYR A 509 12.02 27.37 -3.73
CA TYR A 509 13.28 27.21 -3.04
C TYR A 509 13.86 28.59 -2.70
N PRO A 510 14.35 28.83 -1.46
CA PRO A 510 14.91 30.12 -1.10
C PRO A 510 16.08 30.47 -2.02
N ASN A 511 16.25 31.77 -2.31
CA ASN A 511 17.39 32.29 -3.06
C ASN A 511 18.71 31.71 -2.50
N TYR A 512 19.55 31.19 -3.41
CA TYR A 512 20.87 30.61 -3.17
C TYR A 512 21.91 31.64 -2.69
N THR A 513 21.59 32.41 -1.65
CA THR A 513 22.49 33.45 -1.15
C THR A 513 23.22 32.95 0.09
N ASN A 514 24.49 32.56 -0.11
CA ASN A 514 25.58 32.56 0.86
C ASN A 514 25.17 32.27 2.31
N GLY A 515 24.61 31.08 2.55
CA GLY A 515 24.46 30.56 3.90
C GLY A 515 25.82 30.16 4.48
N GLN A 516 25.99 30.32 5.79
CA GLN A 516 27.18 29.89 6.53
C GLN A 516 27.51 28.40 6.20
N PRO A 517 28.79 28.05 6.02
CA PRO A 517 29.18 26.66 5.79
C PRO A 517 28.71 25.80 6.96
N VAL A 518 27.79 24.87 6.70
CA VAL A 518 27.42 23.83 7.67
C VAL A 518 28.69 23.02 7.94
N SER A 519 29.04 22.87 9.21
CA SER A 519 30.21 22.08 9.59
C SER A 519 30.11 20.67 8.98
N PRO A 520 31.21 20.11 8.44
CA PRO A 520 31.20 18.75 7.94
C PRO A 520 30.75 17.78 9.05
N PHE A 521 29.95 16.78 8.67
CA PHE A 521 29.57 15.66 9.52
C PHE A 521 30.31 14.40 9.03
N PRO A 522 30.87 13.57 9.92
CA PRO A 522 30.85 13.69 11.38
C PRO A 522 31.67 14.88 11.90
N HIS A 523 31.18 15.53 12.95
CA HIS A 523 31.89 16.66 13.56
C HIS A 523 33.12 16.16 14.33
N THR A 524 34.24 16.89 14.30
CA THR A 524 35.50 16.48 14.95
C THR A 524 35.37 16.28 16.46
N GLU A 525 34.46 17.01 17.09
CA GLU A 525 34.18 16.93 18.53
C GLU A 525 33.13 15.87 18.91
N LEU A 526 32.51 15.16 17.95
CA LEU A 526 31.39 14.26 18.21
C LEU A 526 31.69 13.19 19.28
N ASP A 527 32.87 12.57 19.20
CA ASP A 527 33.29 11.51 20.12
C ASP A 527 33.77 12.04 21.49
N ARG A 528 34.00 13.37 21.61
CA ARG A 528 34.31 14.03 22.89
C ARG A 528 33.07 14.37 23.71
N LEU A 529 31.93 14.49 23.04
CA LEU A 529 30.65 14.78 23.65
C LEU A 529 30.03 13.52 24.28
N PRO A 530 29.35 13.64 25.44
CA PRO A 530 28.60 12.55 26.04
C PRO A 530 27.45 12.08 25.13
N PRO A 531 27.10 10.78 25.15
CA PRO A 531 25.98 10.26 24.37
C PRO A 531 24.63 10.85 24.80
N ALA A 532 23.79 11.16 23.82
CA ALA A 532 22.43 11.63 24.06
C ALA A 532 21.53 10.48 24.53
N GLY A 533 20.70 10.75 25.53
CA GLY A 533 19.63 9.87 25.97
C GLY A 533 18.45 9.94 25.01
N VAL A 534 18.15 8.84 24.31
CA VAL A 534 17.14 8.82 23.25
C VAL A 534 16.13 7.70 23.49
N LEU A 535 14.86 8.06 23.63
CA LEU A 535 13.75 7.11 23.55
C LEU A 535 13.16 7.12 22.14
N VAL A 536 13.25 5.99 21.45
CA VAL A 536 12.65 5.78 20.12
C VAL A 536 11.31 5.06 20.28
N GLY A 537 10.20 5.77 20.05
CA GLY A 537 8.85 5.23 20.02
C GLY A 537 8.42 4.90 18.59
N VAL A 538 8.42 3.61 18.25
CA VAL A 538 7.97 3.11 16.95
C VAL A 538 6.46 2.92 16.98
N PHE A 539 5.74 3.71 16.20
CA PHE A 539 4.30 3.61 16.09
C PHE A 539 3.93 2.37 15.29
N SER A 540 3.25 1.44 15.95
CA SER A 540 2.79 0.20 15.34
C SER A 540 1.35 -0.08 15.74
N ILE A 541 0.78 -1.15 15.17
CA ILE A 541 -0.58 -1.59 15.45
C ILE A 541 -0.57 -3.05 15.93
N ALA A 542 -1.62 -3.48 16.62
CA ALA A 542 -1.67 -4.81 17.24
C ALA A 542 -1.38 -5.97 16.25
N SER A 543 -1.82 -5.85 15.00
CA SER A 543 -1.59 -6.87 13.97
C SER A 543 -0.16 -6.93 13.42
N SER A 544 0.64 -5.87 13.54
CA SER A 544 1.97 -5.75 12.92
C SER A 544 3.09 -6.49 13.68
N PHE A 545 2.80 -7.66 14.23
CA PHE A 545 3.79 -8.47 14.97
C PHE A 545 5.04 -8.79 14.14
N GLU A 546 4.85 -9.26 12.91
CA GLU A 546 5.97 -9.61 12.01
C GLU A 546 6.89 -8.41 11.76
N ARG A 547 6.31 -7.22 11.58
CA ARG A 547 7.09 -6.00 11.35
C ARG A 547 7.92 -5.63 12.57
N ARG A 548 7.33 -5.67 13.77
CA ARG A 548 8.07 -5.46 15.03
C ARG A 548 9.18 -6.50 15.21
N MET A 549 8.92 -7.76 14.87
CA MET A 549 9.93 -8.81 14.94
C MET A 549 11.10 -8.54 13.99
N LEU A 550 10.83 -8.14 12.73
CA LEU A 550 11.89 -7.74 11.79
C LEU A 550 12.74 -6.61 12.37
N MET A 551 12.12 -5.59 12.96
CA MET A 551 12.81 -4.46 13.58
C MET A 551 13.70 -4.91 14.75
N ARG A 552 13.17 -5.76 15.65
CA ARG A 552 13.93 -6.36 16.76
C ARG A 552 15.17 -7.11 16.28
N SER A 553 15.02 -7.92 15.23
CA SER A 553 16.10 -8.76 14.69
C SER A 553 17.07 -8.05 13.73
N THR A 554 16.75 -6.83 13.31
CA THR A 554 17.57 -6.05 12.38
C THR A 554 18.08 -4.80 13.10
N TRP A 555 17.75 -3.60 12.63
CA TRP A 555 18.41 -2.36 13.05
C TRP A 555 18.30 -2.02 14.54
N ALA A 556 17.32 -2.54 15.28
CA ALA A 556 17.20 -2.23 16.71
C ALA A 556 18.33 -2.89 17.55
N SER A 557 18.72 -4.12 17.20
CA SER A 557 19.73 -4.91 17.91
C SER A 557 21.06 -5.04 17.17
N HIS A 558 21.07 -4.86 15.84
CA HIS A 558 22.24 -5.16 15.03
C HIS A 558 23.44 -4.24 15.37
N PRO A 559 24.65 -4.79 15.63
CA PRO A 559 25.83 -4.00 16.01
C PRO A 559 26.13 -2.86 15.04
N ARG A 560 26.12 -3.11 13.72
CA ARG A 560 26.35 -2.05 12.71
C ARG A 560 25.32 -0.92 12.67
N SER A 561 24.11 -1.13 13.20
CA SER A 561 23.15 -0.04 13.39
C SER A 561 23.49 0.78 14.63
N ARG A 562 24.00 0.12 15.69
CA ARG A 562 24.26 0.72 17.01
C ARG A 562 25.62 1.37 17.15
N ASP A 563 26.63 0.81 16.49
CA ASP A 563 28.04 1.17 16.65
C ASP A 563 28.51 2.05 15.48
N GLY A 564 27.89 1.90 14.32
CA GLY A 564 28.25 2.56 13.06
C GLY A 564 29.10 1.67 12.15
N ALA A 565 29.85 2.29 11.25
CA ALA A 565 30.78 1.63 10.32
C ALA A 565 32.20 1.47 10.89
N GLY A 566 33.04 0.68 10.21
CA GLY A 566 34.41 0.40 10.63
C GLY A 566 34.47 -0.41 11.92
N ALA A 567 35.45 -0.10 12.78
CA ALA A 567 35.57 -0.74 14.10
C ALA A 567 34.43 -0.36 15.06
N GLY A 568 33.58 0.61 14.70
CA GLY A 568 32.51 1.10 15.57
C GLY A 568 33.06 1.80 16.82
N ASP A 569 32.19 1.96 17.82
CA ASP A 569 32.55 2.46 19.15
C ASP A 569 32.08 1.51 20.28
N ASP A 570 31.95 0.22 19.96
CA ASP A 570 31.45 -0.83 20.87
C ASP A 570 30.09 -0.49 21.51
N GLY A 571 29.24 0.25 20.80
CA GLY A 571 27.89 0.64 21.23
C GLY A 571 27.87 1.72 22.29
N LEU A 572 28.96 2.46 22.48
CA LEU A 572 29.06 3.53 23.46
C LEU A 572 28.11 4.69 23.16
N SER A 573 28.03 5.09 21.89
CA SER A 573 27.19 6.20 21.45
C SER A 573 25.72 5.93 21.68
N THR A 574 25.27 4.72 21.34
CA THR A 574 23.87 4.31 21.51
C THR A 574 23.59 3.65 22.86
N SER A 575 24.51 3.76 23.82
CA SER A 575 24.38 3.14 25.15
C SER A 575 23.16 3.64 25.94
N ARG A 576 22.65 4.82 25.58
CA ARG A 576 21.45 5.46 26.15
C ARG A 576 20.28 5.53 25.17
N THR A 577 20.32 4.75 24.09
CA THR A 577 19.27 4.70 23.07
C THR A 577 18.42 3.45 23.22
N ILE A 578 17.14 3.62 23.51
CA ILE A 578 16.18 2.53 23.72
C ILE A 578 15.04 2.60 22.71
N VAL A 579 14.58 1.44 22.25
CA VAL A 579 13.53 1.34 21.24
C VAL A 579 12.31 0.65 21.84
N ARG A 580 11.13 1.26 21.71
CA ARG A 580 9.87 0.74 22.21
C ARG A 580 8.78 0.86 21.14
N PHE A 581 7.88 -0.11 21.06
CA PHE A 581 6.77 -0.15 20.12
C PHE A 581 5.50 0.41 20.76
N VAL A 582 4.91 1.43 20.14
CA VAL A 582 3.80 2.21 20.67
C VAL A 582 2.50 1.82 19.99
N LEU A 583 1.57 1.26 20.76
CA LEU A 583 0.25 0.83 20.31
C LEU A 583 -0.82 1.57 21.12
N GLY A 584 -1.97 1.84 20.51
CA GLY A 584 -3.20 2.09 21.24
C GLY A 584 -3.74 0.81 21.88
N GLN A 585 -4.84 0.94 22.61
CA GLN A 585 -5.50 -0.16 23.28
C GLN A 585 -5.90 -1.23 22.25
N PRO A 586 -5.40 -2.48 22.37
CA PRO A 586 -5.71 -3.54 21.43
C PRO A 586 -7.18 -3.94 21.54
N SER A 587 -7.78 -4.37 20.42
CA SER A 587 -9.11 -4.99 20.48
C SER A 587 -9.04 -6.35 21.18
N LYS A 588 -10.18 -6.83 21.69
CA LYS A 588 -10.29 -8.11 22.42
C LYS A 588 -9.63 -9.30 21.69
N ASN A 589 -9.67 -9.31 20.36
CA ASN A 589 -9.09 -10.39 19.55
C ASN A 589 -7.55 -10.43 19.59
N TRP A 590 -6.90 -9.28 19.86
CA TRP A 590 -5.45 -9.15 19.91
C TRP A 590 -4.89 -9.09 21.32
N GLU A 591 -5.73 -8.78 22.32
CA GLU A 591 -5.34 -8.58 23.72
C GLU A 591 -4.44 -9.69 24.26
N ARG A 592 -4.83 -10.97 24.07
CA ARG A 592 -4.00 -12.10 24.53
C ARG A 592 -2.64 -12.17 23.83
N ARG A 593 -2.57 -11.89 22.52
CA ARG A 593 -1.31 -11.94 21.77
C ARG A 593 -0.38 -10.81 22.19
N ILE A 594 -0.92 -9.61 22.35
CA ILE A 594 -0.17 -8.43 22.81
C ILE A 594 0.34 -8.64 24.23
N LYS A 595 -0.46 -9.26 25.11
CA LYS A 595 -0.03 -9.59 26.47
C LYS A 595 1.16 -10.57 26.47
N LEU A 596 1.09 -11.64 25.67
CA LEU A 596 2.20 -12.59 25.52
C LEU A 596 3.44 -11.93 24.91
N GLU A 597 3.26 -11.05 23.93
CA GLU A 597 4.37 -10.30 23.33
C GLU A 597 5.02 -9.33 24.34
N MET A 598 4.21 -8.64 25.15
CA MET A 598 4.68 -7.77 26.24
C MET A 598 5.54 -8.56 27.24
N GLU A 599 5.05 -9.72 27.69
CA GLU A 599 5.75 -10.58 28.64
C GLU A 599 7.06 -11.14 28.06
N MET A 600 7.11 -11.43 26.76
CA MET A 600 8.27 -11.99 26.09
C MET A 600 9.37 -10.94 25.81
N TYR A 601 9.00 -9.77 25.28
CA TYR A 601 9.97 -8.83 24.70
C TYR A 601 10.17 -7.54 25.51
N ASN A 602 9.31 -7.23 26.49
CA ASN A 602 9.44 -6.06 27.38
C ASN A 602 9.59 -4.70 26.65
N ASP A 603 9.05 -4.58 25.45
CA ASP A 603 9.31 -3.43 24.57
C ASP A 603 8.04 -2.75 24.05
N LEU A 604 6.86 -3.14 24.52
CA LEU A 604 5.58 -2.57 24.11
C LEU A 604 5.10 -1.49 25.08
N ILE A 605 4.63 -0.37 24.53
CA ILE A 605 3.93 0.71 25.23
C ILE A 605 2.48 0.70 24.75
N ILE A 606 1.55 0.39 25.65
CA ILE A 606 0.12 0.44 25.36
C ILE A 606 -0.46 1.75 25.89
N LEU A 607 -0.88 2.61 24.96
CA LEU A 607 -1.51 3.88 25.27
C LEU A 607 -3.01 3.68 25.60
N PRO A 608 -3.56 4.43 26.57
CA PRO A 608 -4.96 4.30 27.01
C PRO A 608 -5.92 5.04 26.06
N ILE A 609 -5.82 4.75 24.76
CA ILE A 609 -6.64 5.33 23.70
C ILE A 609 -6.99 4.26 22.66
N ALA A 610 -8.07 4.46 21.91
CA ALA A 610 -8.32 3.62 20.74
C ALA A 610 -7.19 3.80 19.71
N GLU A 611 -6.77 2.70 19.06
CA GLU A 611 -5.77 2.74 18.00
C GLU A 611 -6.22 3.62 16.83
N ASN A 612 -5.62 4.81 16.69
CA ASN A 612 -5.87 5.75 15.61
C ASN A 612 -4.73 6.77 15.49
N MET A 613 -4.02 6.75 14.37
CA MET A 613 -2.90 7.67 14.10
C MET A 613 -3.33 9.15 14.13
N ASN A 614 -4.45 9.47 13.48
CA ASN A 614 -4.90 10.84 13.23
C ASN A 614 -5.85 11.39 14.32
N ASN A 615 -5.95 10.68 15.44
CA ASN A 615 -6.85 11.03 16.53
C ASN A 615 -6.15 10.85 17.89
N GLY A 616 -5.12 11.66 18.12
CA GLY A 616 -4.50 11.81 19.45
C GLY A 616 -3.43 10.80 19.85
N LYS A 617 -3.00 9.87 18.98
CA LYS A 617 -1.91 8.93 19.30
C LYS A 617 -0.59 9.64 19.62
N SER A 618 -0.15 10.58 18.78
CA SER A 618 1.09 11.34 19.03
C SER A 618 1.05 12.14 20.32
N HIS A 619 -0.05 12.86 20.57
CA HIS A 619 -0.22 13.59 21.82
C HIS A 619 -0.17 12.67 23.04
N THR A 620 -0.88 11.53 22.98
CA THR A 620 -0.93 10.56 24.08
C THR A 620 0.42 9.90 24.30
N PHE A 621 1.17 9.60 23.24
CA PHE A 621 2.53 9.10 23.33
C PHE A 621 3.46 10.08 24.02
N PHE A 622 3.50 11.35 23.58
CA PHE A 622 4.35 12.37 24.22
C PHE A 622 3.91 12.66 25.66
N SER A 623 2.61 12.63 25.94
CA SER A 623 2.08 12.75 27.30
C SER A 623 2.53 11.59 28.19
N TRP A 624 2.50 10.36 27.66
CA TRP A 624 3.01 9.18 28.36
C TRP A 624 4.52 9.29 28.58
N ALA A 625 5.27 9.74 27.58
CA ALA A 625 6.72 9.85 27.62
C ALA A 625 7.22 10.88 28.63
N ALA A 626 6.55 12.04 28.75
CA ALA A 626 6.88 13.05 29.75
C ALA A 626 6.95 12.49 31.18
N ILE A 627 6.13 11.47 31.47
CA ILE A 627 6.00 10.88 32.81
C ILE A 627 6.80 9.58 32.93
N ASN A 628 6.74 8.71 31.91
CA ASN A 628 7.19 7.31 31.99
C ASN A 628 8.43 6.98 31.16
N ALA A 629 8.92 7.91 30.34
CA ALA A 629 10.14 7.67 29.58
C ALA A 629 11.37 7.80 30.49
N TRP A 630 12.22 6.78 30.43
CA TRP A 630 13.47 6.67 31.16
C TRP A 630 14.50 6.03 30.26
N VAL A 631 15.75 6.49 30.29
CA VAL A 631 16.87 5.96 29.52
C VAL A 631 18.03 5.59 30.44
N PRO A 632 18.93 4.69 30.01
CA PRO A 632 20.17 4.44 30.72
C PRO A 632 20.94 5.71 31.08
N PRO A 633 21.64 5.75 32.22
CA PRO A 633 22.56 6.84 32.54
C PRO A 633 23.82 6.78 31.67
N VAL A 634 24.69 7.78 31.79
CA VAL A 634 26.00 7.72 31.12
C VAL A 634 26.85 6.65 31.83
N TYR A 635 27.23 5.60 31.10
CA TYR A 635 28.02 4.50 31.68
C TYR A 635 29.52 4.78 31.74
N LYS A 636 30.08 5.38 30.69
CA LYS A 636 31.50 5.74 30.61
C LYS A 636 31.68 7.27 30.60
N PRO A 637 32.67 7.81 31.32
CA PRO A 637 32.92 9.25 31.33
C PRO A 637 33.41 9.72 29.96
N SER A 638 32.86 10.84 29.49
CA SER A 638 33.31 11.60 28.32
C SER A 638 34.28 12.71 28.74
N THR A 639 35.04 13.24 27.78
CA THR A 639 35.95 14.37 28.02
C THR A 639 35.21 15.64 28.42
N VAL A 640 34.00 15.83 27.89
CA VAL A 640 33.08 16.91 28.26
C VAL A 640 32.03 16.33 29.21
N PRO A 641 31.73 16.96 30.37
CA PRO A 641 30.68 16.49 31.26
C PRO A 641 29.29 16.57 30.60
N PRO A 642 28.33 15.70 30.98
CA PRO A 642 26.97 15.78 30.49
C PRO A 642 26.32 17.12 30.87
N PRO A 643 25.52 17.72 29.97
CA PRO A 643 24.86 18.98 30.25
C PRO A 643 23.83 18.80 31.37
N SER A 644 23.71 19.82 32.23
CA SER A 644 22.77 19.84 33.34
C SER A 644 21.51 20.61 32.94
N PHE A 645 20.43 19.89 32.72
CA PHE A 645 19.10 20.42 32.41
C PHE A 645 18.19 20.39 33.63
N SER A 646 17.05 21.08 33.55
CA SER A 646 16.05 21.10 34.63
C SER A 646 15.56 19.71 35.04
N TYR A 647 15.63 18.75 34.11
CA TYR A 647 15.18 17.38 34.28
C TYR A 647 16.29 16.36 34.57
N SER A 648 17.56 16.77 34.61
CA SER A 648 18.69 15.84 34.75
C SER A 648 18.73 15.10 36.10
N ASN A 649 18.11 15.66 37.15
CA ASN A 649 18.08 15.08 38.50
C ASN A 649 16.98 14.03 38.70
N PHE A 650 16.02 13.90 37.79
CA PHE A 650 14.97 12.89 37.92
C PHE A 650 15.50 11.52 37.55
N THR A 651 15.31 10.57 38.46
CA THR A 651 15.80 9.21 38.29
C THR A 651 14.72 8.18 38.61
N SER A 652 14.86 7.00 38.02
CA SER A 652 14.00 5.83 38.26
C SER A 652 14.84 4.56 38.30
N THR A 653 14.33 3.53 38.97
CA THR A 653 14.88 2.18 38.84
C THR A 653 14.75 1.72 37.37
N PRO A 654 15.75 1.01 36.83
CA PRO A 654 15.66 0.46 35.48
C PRO A 654 14.40 -0.40 35.29
N PRO A 655 13.67 -0.24 34.17
CA PRO A 655 12.58 -1.14 33.82
C PRO A 655 13.14 -2.51 33.36
N SER A 656 12.25 -3.47 33.12
CA SER A 656 12.65 -4.70 32.42
C SER A 656 13.23 -4.36 31.05
N LEU A 657 14.38 -4.95 30.75
CA LEU A 657 15.09 -4.70 29.50
C LEU A 657 14.48 -5.51 28.35
N ALA A 658 14.45 -4.89 27.18
CA ALA A 658 14.15 -5.55 25.93
C ALA A 658 15.40 -6.27 25.38
N THR A 659 15.21 -7.31 24.57
CA THR A 659 16.31 -8.08 23.98
C THR A 659 17.24 -7.25 23.09
N HIS A 660 16.73 -6.17 22.49
CA HIS A 660 17.47 -5.23 21.65
C HIS A 660 17.93 -3.96 22.39
N ASP A 661 17.78 -3.89 23.72
CA ASP A 661 18.35 -2.80 24.52
C ASP A 661 19.90 -2.87 24.51
N PRO A 662 20.58 -1.72 24.66
CA PRO A 662 22.03 -1.66 24.56
C PRO A 662 22.74 -2.62 25.54
N PHE A 663 23.81 -3.26 25.06
CA PHE A 663 24.58 -4.24 25.83
C PHE A 663 25.07 -3.71 27.17
N LEU A 664 25.49 -2.43 27.24
CA LEU A 664 25.94 -1.80 28.49
C LEU A 664 24.83 -1.70 29.54
N ALA A 665 23.56 -1.57 29.12
CA ALA A 665 22.44 -1.62 30.06
C ALA A 665 22.22 -3.03 30.63
N TRP A 666 22.36 -4.06 29.79
CA TRP A 666 22.35 -5.45 30.24
C TRP A 666 23.51 -5.75 31.21
N GLN A 667 24.71 -5.24 30.93
CA GLN A 667 25.87 -5.38 31.80
C GLN A 667 25.66 -4.72 33.16
N ASP A 668 25.10 -3.51 33.18
CA ASP A 668 24.82 -2.77 34.41
C ASP A 668 23.76 -3.46 35.27
N VAL A 669 22.65 -3.90 34.67
CA VAL A 669 21.61 -4.67 35.38
C VAL A 669 22.16 -6.01 35.89
N GLY A 670 22.99 -6.69 35.09
CA GLY A 670 23.65 -7.94 35.47
C GLY A 670 24.68 -7.81 36.59
N SER A 671 25.15 -6.60 36.89
CA SER A 671 26.13 -6.35 37.97
C SER A 671 25.57 -6.52 39.38
N GLY A 672 24.23 -6.57 39.53
CA GLY A 672 23.54 -6.65 40.81
C GLY A 672 23.39 -5.31 41.54
N LYS A 673 23.97 -4.22 41.02
CA LYS A 673 23.80 -2.85 41.52
C LYS A 673 23.58 -1.88 40.36
N PRO A 674 22.41 -1.97 39.67
CA PRO A 674 22.17 -1.13 38.51
C PRO A 674 22.16 0.35 38.88
N LYS A 675 22.75 1.16 38.00
CA LYS A 675 22.65 2.62 38.10
C LYS A 675 21.21 3.06 37.80
N PRO A 676 20.71 4.09 38.49
CA PRO A 676 19.36 4.58 38.24
C PRO A 676 19.28 5.23 36.84
N TRP A 677 18.20 4.95 36.13
CA TRP A 677 17.90 5.52 34.82
C TRP A 677 17.45 6.98 34.96
N VAL A 678 17.71 7.78 33.92
CA VAL A 678 17.44 9.24 33.89
C VAL A 678 16.40 9.58 32.83
N ARG A 679 15.92 10.82 32.80
CA ARG A 679 15.05 11.30 31.72
C ARG A 679 15.79 11.29 30.37
N PRO A 680 15.11 10.95 29.26
CA PRO A 680 15.69 11.10 27.93
C PRO A 680 15.93 12.57 27.63
N ASP A 681 16.95 12.86 26.83
CA ASP A 681 17.20 14.17 26.24
C ASP A 681 16.26 14.40 25.02
N PHE A 682 15.98 13.33 24.27
CA PHE A 682 15.06 13.32 23.13
C PHE A 682 14.05 12.17 23.18
N VAL A 683 12.82 12.45 22.77
CA VAL A 683 11.79 11.45 22.46
C VAL A 683 11.50 11.51 20.97
N VAL A 684 11.67 10.37 20.31
CA VAL A 684 11.57 10.23 18.85
C VAL A 684 10.32 9.44 18.51
N LYS A 685 9.49 9.95 17.60
CA LYS A 685 8.42 9.19 16.95
C LYS A 685 8.97 8.61 15.65
N VAL A 686 8.68 7.34 15.38
CA VAL A 686 9.08 6.63 14.15
C VAL A 686 7.91 5.80 13.63
N ASP A 687 7.72 5.69 12.32
CA ASP A 687 6.75 4.75 11.74
C ASP A 687 7.30 3.31 11.58
N ASP A 688 6.43 2.30 11.66
CA ASP A 688 6.84 0.90 11.55
C ASP A 688 7.24 0.44 10.12
N ASP A 689 7.14 1.33 9.13
CA ASP A 689 7.70 1.17 7.79
C ASP A 689 8.97 2.01 7.54
N SER A 690 9.62 2.45 8.62
CA SER A 690 10.95 3.05 8.62
C SER A 690 12.05 2.05 9.05
N PHE A 691 13.23 2.18 8.45
CA PHE A 691 14.46 1.50 8.84
C PHE A 691 15.46 2.54 9.34
N VAL A 692 15.88 2.43 10.60
CA VAL A 692 16.63 3.49 11.30
C VAL A 692 18.04 3.02 11.67
N MET A 693 19.06 3.77 11.28
CA MET A 693 20.43 3.56 11.74
C MET A 693 20.64 4.30 13.07
N LEU A 694 20.70 3.56 14.19
CA LEU A 694 20.66 4.16 15.54
C LEU A 694 21.87 5.04 15.84
N ALA A 695 23.07 4.65 15.42
CA ALA A 695 24.29 5.43 15.56
C ALA A 695 24.20 6.76 14.80
N GLU A 696 23.59 6.75 13.61
CA GLU A 696 23.42 7.93 12.76
C GLU A 696 22.40 8.91 13.35
N LEU A 697 21.30 8.38 13.90
CA LEU A 697 20.28 9.17 14.59
C LEU A 697 20.84 9.80 15.87
N GLU A 698 21.47 9.01 16.74
CA GLU A 698 22.00 9.49 18.01
C GLU A 698 23.10 10.53 17.81
N ALA A 699 24.02 10.32 16.86
CA ALA A 699 25.10 11.26 16.60
C ALA A 699 24.58 12.65 16.17
N ARG A 700 23.50 12.70 15.37
CA ARG A 700 22.88 13.98 14.95
C ARG A 700 22.16 14.67 16.11
N LEU A 701 21.42 13.92 16.92
CA LEU A 701 20.74 14.46 18.10
C LEU A 701 21.74 14.93 19.17
N ARG A 702 22.86 14.22 19.35
CA ARG A 702 23.95 14.61 20.26
C ARG A 702 24.51 15.98 19.90
N LEU A 703 24.78 16.25 18.62
CA LEU A 703 25.29 17.56 18.22
C LEU A 703 24.27 18.68 18.49
N GLU A 704 22.97 18.42 18.28
CA GLU A 704 21.94 19.42 18.54
C GLU A 704 21.74 19.72 20.04
N LEU A 705 22.13 18.79 20.91
CA LEU A 705 22.12 18.95 22.36
C LEU A 705 23.22 19.90 22.86
N HIS A 706 24.33 20.04 22.12
CA HIS A 706 25.52 20.79 22.52
C HIS A 706 25.79 22.00 21.60
N PRO A 707 25.17 23.17 21.84
CA PRO A 707 25.23 24.30 20.91
C PRO A 707 26.58 25.02 20.82
N GLU A 708 27.49 24.89 21.80
CA GLU A 708 28.81 25.57 21.78
C GLU A 708 29.69 25.16 20.58
N THR A 709 29.44 24.00 19.96
CA THR A 709 30.17 23.57 18.75
C THR A 709 29.85 24.41 17.51
N ARG A 710 28.82 25.27 17.53
CA ARG A 710 28.50 26.20 16.44
C ARG A 710 29.16 27.59 16.60
N SER A 711 29.53 28.02 17.80
CA SER A 711 30.00 29.40 18.05
C SER A 711 31.50 29.64 17.80
N ASP A 712 32.32 28.59 17.82
CA ASP A 712 33.79 28.75 17.82
C ASP A 712 34.43 29.19 16.50
N LYS A 713 33.65 29.35 15.42
CA LYS A 713 34.15 29.91 14.15
C LYS A 713 33.57 31.27 13.75
N ALA A 714 32.53 31.75 14.42
CA ALA A 714 31.94 33.06 14.11
C ALA A 714 32.76 34.24 14.68
N ASN A 715 33.50 34.04 15.78
CA ASN A 715 34.27 35.09 16.46
C ASN A 715 35.77 35.15 16.09
N GLN A 716 36.27 34.34 15.16
CA GLN A 716 37.67 34.39 14.71
C GLN A 716 37.88 35.09 13.36
N HIS A 717 36.84 35.61 12.71
CA HIS A 717 36.96 36.35 11.43
C HIS A 717 36.46 37.80 11.47
N SER A 718 36.25 38.36 12.67
CA SER A 718 35.96 39.78 12.85
C SER A 718 36.96 40.43 13.82
N ASN A 719 38.24 40.38 13.47
CA ASN A 719 39.27 41.23 14.06
C ASN A 719 40.22 41.68 12.95
N HIS A 720 39.70 42.47 12.02
CA HIS A 720 40.46 43.51 11.35
C HIS A 720 39.47 44.61 10.93
N ASP A 721 39.83 45.84 11.27
CA ASP A 721 39.19 47.12 10.95
C ASP A 721 37.97 47.54 11.78
N GLU A 722 38.23 48.10 12.97
CA GLU A 722 37.52 49.31 13.39
C GLU A 722 38.49 50.34 14.00
N THR A 723 38.80 51.35 13.19
CA THR A 723 39.19 52.67 13.64
C THR A 723 38.01 53.36 14.32
N ALA A 724 38.22 53.74 15.59
CA ALA A 724 37.71 54.92 16.28
C ALA A 724 36.28 55.43 15.93
N ASN A 725 35.36 55.32 16.89
CA ASN A 725 34.87 56.50 17.61
C ASN A 725 33.96 56.15 18.80
N SER A 726 34.30 56.75 19.93
CA SER A 726 33.60 56.71 21.20
C SER A 726 32.38 57.64 21.23
N SER A 727 31.25 57.19 21.78
CA SER A 727 30.33 58.06 22.53
C SER A 727 29.36 57.26 23.40
N THR A 728 29.75 57.14 24.67
CA THR A 728 29.04 57.24 25.95
C THR A 728 27.51 57.46 26.00
N SER A 729 26.91 56.90 27.08
CA SER A 729 25.81 57.44 27.92
C SER A 729 24.38 56.95 27.55
N VAL A 730 23.42 56.62 28.43
CA VAL A 730 23.18 56.79 29.88
C VAL A 730 22.06 55.83 30.32
N SER A 731 22.13 55.35 31.57
CA SER A 731 21.08 54.63 32.31
C SER A 731 19.99 55.56 32.84
N SER A 732 18.75 55.08 32.97
CA SER A 732 17.80 55.65 33.94
C SER A 732 16.86 54.60 34.54
N THR A 733 16.88 54.59 35.87
CA THR A 733 16.11 53.79 36.81
C THR A 733 15.02 54.68 37.41
N THR A 734 13.78 54.21 37.59
CA THR A 734 12.89 54.72 38.67
C THR A 734 11.78 53.73 39.08
N THR A 735 11.56 53.69 40.39
CA THR A 735 10.82 52.83 41.37
C THR A 735 9.27 52.93 41.41
N LEU A 736 8.48 51.83 41.47
CA LEU A 736 7.71 51.17 42.60
C LEU A 736 6.40 51.86 43.11
N PRO A 737 5.44 51.21 43.85
CA PRO A 737 4.89 49.81 43.90
C PRO A 737 3.33 49.67 44.15
N LEU A 738 2.69 48.52 43.80
CA LEU A 738 1.46 47.85 44.38
C LEU A 738 0.99 46.77 43.37
N SER A 739 0.47 45.57 43.66
CA SER A 739 -0.01 44.84 44.83
C SER A 739 0.07 43.32 44.51
N ASN A 740 0.19 42.49 45.55
CA ASN A 740 0.24 41.03 45.49
C ASN A 740 -0.97 40.40 44.76
N GLN A 741 -0.70 39.62 43.71
CA GLN A 741 -1.46 38.41 43.41
C GLN A 741 -0.50 37.30 42.99
N LEU A 742 -0.69 36.14 43.61
CA LEU A 742 0.09 34.92 43.45
C LEU A 742 0.15 34.49 41.97
N THR A 743 1.34 34.52 41.38
CA THR A 743 1.68 33.67 40.24
C THR A 743 3.00 32.97 40.52
N ALA A 744 2.97 31.65 40.36
CA ALA A 744 4.09 30.75 40.55
C ALA A 744 5.31 31.23 39.75
N SER A 745 6.41 31.39 40.45
CA SER A 745 7.74 31.69 39.91
C SER A 745 8.17 30.62 38.89
N ALA A 746 8.04 30.92 37.60
CA ALA A 746 8.73 30.21 36.54
C ALA A 746 10.13 30.82 36.40
N ILE A 747 11.14 30.10 36.86
CA ILE A 747 12.52 30.32 36.42
C ILE A 747 12.53 30.01 34.91
N PRO A 748 12.98 30.92 34.02
CA PRO A 748 13.17 30.57 32.61
C PRO A 748 14.22 29.45 32.55
N SER A 749 13.79 28.25 32.16
CA SER A 749 14.71 27.11 32.00
C SER A 749 15.44 27.25 30.66
N ASP A 750 16.77 27.33 30.67
CA ASP A 750 17.63 27.33 29.48
C ASP A 750 17.70 25.94 28.78
N ASP A 751 16.74 25.04 29.06
CA ASP A 751 16.68 23.73 28.44
C ASP A 751 16.54 23.81 26.91
N PRO A 752 17.09 22.83 26.18
CA PRO A 752 17.02 22.80 24.72
C PRO A 752 15.58 22.64 24.23
N LEU A 753 15.16 23.52 23.31
CA LEU A 753 13.92 23.40 22.54
C LEU A 753 14.27 23.02 21.10
N VAL A 754 14.26 21.73 20.78
CA VAL A 754 14.69 21.21 19.47
C VAL A 754 13.62 20.32 18.87
N TYR A 755 13.19 20.66 17.65
CA TYR A 755 12.32 19.85 16.81
C TYR A 755 13.12 19.40 15.58
N TRP A 756 13.47 18.12 15.52
CA TRP A 756 14.38 17.57 14.52
C TRP A 756 13.70 16.54 13.61
N GLY A 757 14.01 16.52 12.31
CA GLY A 757 13.47 15.53 11.36
C GLY A 757 13.62 15.96 9.90
N TYR A 758 12.85 15.36 8.98
CA TYR A 758 12.82 15.80 7.58
C TYR A 758 11.81 16.94 7.39
N LEU A 759 12.29 18.16 7.11
CA LEU A 759 11.41 19.31 6.97
C LEU A 759 10.70 19.34 5.61
N VAL A 760 9.38 19.15 5.63
CA VAL A 760 8.51 19.40 4.47
C VAL A 760 8.11 20.85 4.43
N THR A 761 8.40 21.52 3.32
CA THR A 761 8.04 22.92 3.07
C THR A 761 7.18 23.01 1.82
N ASN A 762 5.87 23.22 1.99
CA ASN A 762 4.97 23.62 0.91
C ASN A 762 4.53 25.08 1.16
N ARG A 763 4.08 25.79 0.12
CA ARG A 763 3.57 27.18 0.18
C ARG A 763 2.57 27.44 1.32
N LEU A 764 1.86 26.40 1.77
CA LEU A 764 0.84 26.49 2.83
C LEU A 764 1.22 25.83 4.16
N HIS A 765 2.22 24.95 4.19
CA HIS A 765 2.51 24.10 5.35
C HIS A 765 4.01 23.84 5.52
N ILE A 766 4.48 23.96 6.77
CA ILE A 766 5.84 23.57 7.19
C ILE A 766 5.72 22.57 8.35
N PHE A 767 6.31 21.40 8.25
CA PHE A 767 6.27 20.36 9.30
C PHE A 767 7.42 19.37 9.12
N MET A 768 7.80 18.65 10.18
CA MET A 768 8.68 17.48 10.02
C MET A 768 7.82 16.31 9.57
N ALA A 769 8.26 15.58 8.54
CA ALA A 769 7.50 14.47 7.98
C ALA A 769 7.37 13.29 8.94
N GLY A 770 6.32 12.49 8.73
CA GLY A 770 5.85 11.48 9.67
C GLY A 770 6.80 10.30 9.85
N GLU A 771 7.69 9.98 8.92
CA GLU A 771 8.56 8.81 8.99
C GLU A 771 9.36 8.75 10.29
N LEU A 772 9.89 9.92 10.68
CA LEU A 772 10.62 10.11 11.91
C LEU A 772 10.74 11.60 12.26
N TYR A 773 10.45 11.94 13.52
CA TYR A 773 10.83 13.24 14.09
C TYR A 773 11.12 13.12 15.60
N ALA A 774 11.98 13.99 16.09
CA ALA A 774 12.42 14.04 17.48
C ALA A 774 12.03 15.37 18.14
N LEU A 775 11.57 15.29 19.39
CA LEU A 775 11.35 16.43 20.27
C LEU A 775 12.32 16.34 21.44
N SER A 776 12.96 17.45 21.79
CA SER A 776 13.66 17.55 23.06
C SER A 776 12.68 17.37 24.24
N TRP A 777 13.17 16.86 25.36
CA TRP A 777 12.31 16.52 26.50
C TRP A 777 11.46 17.70 26.98
N SER A 778 11.99 18.93 27.00
CA SER A 778 11.24 20.11 27.42
C SER A 778 10.05 20.43 26.51
N LEU A 779 10.14 20.13 25.21
CA LEU A 779 8.99 20.23 24.30
C LEU A 779 7.95 19.14 24.59
N VAL A 780 8.40 17.92 24.89
CA VAL A 780 7.53 16.79 25.26
C VAL A 780 6.78 17.07 26.56
N ASP A 781 7.49 17.60 27.57
CA ASP A 781 6.93 17.98 28.86
C ASP A 781 5.88 19.09 28.69
N TRP A 782 6.16 20.11 27.87
CA TRP A 782 5.19 21.16 27.55
C TRP A 782 3.96 20.61 26.82
N VAL A 783 4.15 19.79 25.76
CA VAL A 783 3.06 19.16 25.01
C VAL A 783 2.12 18.38 25.93
N SER A 784 2.66 17.71 26.95
CA SER A 784 1.87 16.93 27.91
C SER A 784 1.00 17.75 28.86
N LYS A 785 1.38 19.01 29.13
CA LYS A 785 0.77 19.88 30.14
C LYS A 785 -0.13 20.95 29.55
N ASP A 786 0.11 21.37 28.31
CA ASP A 786 -0.61 22.47 27.70
C ASP A 786 -2.09 22.09 27.36
N PRO A 787 -3.07 22.83 27.89
CA PRO A 787 -4.48 22.50 27.69
C PRO A 787 -4.95 22.72 26.25
N THR A 788 -4.33 23.64 25.51
CA THR A 788 -4.69 23.94 24.11
C THR A 788 -4.23 22.80 23.21
N VAL A 789 -2.98 22.36 23.38
CA VAL A 789 -2.39 21.23 22.64
C VAL A 789 -3.23 19.96 22.82
N LYS A 790 -3.74 19.70 24.03
CA LYS A 790 -4.63 18.57 24.33
C LYS A 790 -5.93 18.56 23.50
N THR A 791 -6.41 19.71 23.05
CA THR A 791 -7.59 19.82 22.17
C THR A 791 -7.25 19.72 20.68
N LEU A 792 -5.98 19.85 20.31
CA LEU A 792 -5.49 19.91 18.93
C LEU A 792 -4.87 18.57 18.50
N THR A 793 -5.68 17.52 18.59
CA THR A 793 -5.25 16.12 18.39
C THR A 793 -5.82 15.47 17.14
N TRP A 794 -6.71 16.17 16.43
CA TRP A 794 -7.39 15.66 15.22
C TRP A 794 -6.70 16.13 13.94
N GLY A 795 -6.40 15.19 13.04
CA GLY A 795 -5.75 15.43 11.75
C GLY A 795 -4.45 14.65 11.59
N ALA A 796 -3.71 14.89 10.50
CA ALA A 796 -2.39 14.27 10.29
C ALA A 796 -1.42 14.67 11.42
N GLU A 797 -0.76 13.69 12.01
CA GLU A 797 -0.09 13.84 13.30
C GLU A 797 1.18 14.70 13.21
N ASP A 798 1.89 14.60 12.10
CA ASP A 798 3.06 15.39 11.73
C ASP A 798 2.73 16.90 11.65
N LYS A 799 1.62 17.24 10.99
CA LYS A 799 1.11 18.60 10.87
C LYS A 799 0.60 19.13 12.20
N GLN A 800 -0.05 18.30 13.02
CA GLN A 800 -0.47 18.72 14.37
C GLN A 800 0.74 19.00 15.25
N THR A 801 1.76 18.14 15.23
CA THR A 801 3.00 18.35 16.00
C THR A 801 3.67 19.67 15.63
N ALA A 802 3.77 19.96 14.33
CA ALA A 802 4.30 21.24 13.85
C ALA A 802 3.42 22.45 14.25
N LYS A 803 2.11 22.27 14.39
CA LYS A 803 1.21 23.32 14.92
C LYS A 803 1.50 23.56 16.40
N TRP A 804 1.70 22.51 17.19
CA TRP A 804 2.08 22.63 18.61
C TRP A 804 3.37 23.43 18.77
N MET A 805 4.42 23.10 18.02
CA MET A 805 5.70 23.83 18.11
C MET A 805 5.58 25.33 17.84
N ARG A 806 4.67 25.75 16.95
CA ARG A 806 4.40 27.18 16.68
C ARG A 806 3.58 27.88 17.75
N MET A 807 2.79 27.13 18.51
CA MET A 807 2.00 27.67 19.63
C MET A 807 2.80 27.69 20.94
N HIS A 808 4.00 27.11 20.96
CA HIS A 808 4.86 27.13 22.15
C HIS A 808 5.09 28.58 22.60
N PRO A 809 5.04 28.89 23.92
CA PRO A 809 5.24 30.27 24.41
C PRO A 809 6.57 30.88 23.98
N ARG A 810 7.61 30.04 23.82
CA ARG A 810 8.94 30.39 23.29
C ARG A 810 9.13 29.88 21.86
N ALA A 811 8.11 29.95 21.00
CA ALA A 811 8.17 29.40 19.63
C ALA A 811 9.34 29.96 18.80
N SER A 812 9.75 31.20 19.04
CA SER A 812 10.92 31.83 18.40
C SER A 812 12.26 31.20 18.79
N GLU A 813 12.30 30.49 19.92
CA GLU A 813 13.51 29.81 20.42
C GLU A 813 13.52 28.32 20.09
N VAL A 814 12.40 27.79 19.57
CA VAL A 814 12.33 26.40 19.11
C VAL A 814 13.22 26.27 17.88
N ARG A 815 14.30 25.50 18.00
CA ARG A 815 15.19 25.16 16.89
C ARG A 815 14.56 24.06 16.06
N TRP A 816 14.13 24.41 14.84
CA TRP A 816 13.73 23.43 13.84
C TRP A 816 15.00 23.00 13.12
N THR A 817 15.41 21.74 13.27
CA THR A 817 16.63 21.23 12.64
C THR A 817 16.24 20.17 11.62
N SER A 818 16.60 20.39 10.35
CA SER A 818 16.21 19.50 9.27
C SER A 818 17.34 18.59 8.82
N GLU A 819 17.02 17.33 8.56
CA GLU A 819 17.87 16.37 7.85
C GLU A 819 17.18 15.96 6.55
N ARG A 820 17.71 16.41 5.40
CA ARG A 820 17.09 16.21 4.07
C ARG A 820 17.89 15.29 3.15
N CYS A 821 19.18 15.10 3.42
CA CYS A 821 20.03 14.25 2.59
C CYS A 821 19.92 12.79 3.02
N TRP A 822 19.86 12.56 4.33
CA TRP A 822 20.03 11.23 4.92
C TRP A 822 18.71 10.57 5.38
N ILE A 823 17.57 11.17 5.02
CA ILE A 823 16.23 10.63 5.24
C ILE A 823 15.53 10.64 3.88
N TYR A 824 15.16 9.45 3.39
CA TYR A 824 14.59 9.26 2.07
C TYR A 824 13.74 7.99 1.99
N ASP A 825 12.96 7.84 0.91
CA ASP A 825 12.11 6.68 0.69
C ASP A 825 12.87 5.54 -0.01
N HIS A 826 12.43 4.30 0.24
CA HIS A 826 12.99 3.09 -0.36
C HIS A 826 13.16 3.21 -1.90
N PRO A 827 14.29 2.72 -2.50
CA PRO A 827 14.57 2.92 -3.92
C PRO A 827 13.48 2.42 -4.90
N ARG A 828 12.70 1.41 -4.46
CA ARG A 828 11.61 0.82 -5.24
C ARG A 828 10.23 1.50 -5.05
N SER A 829 10.12 2.56 -4.26
CA SER A 829 8.82 3.16 -3.91
C SER A 829 8.22 4.01 -5.04
N GLY A 830 9.06 4.60 -5.89
CA GLY A 830 8.64 5.48 -7.00
C GLY A 830 8.12 6.86 -6.56
N THR A 831 8.33 7.24 -5.30
CA THR A 831 7.93 8.55 -4.76
C THR A 831 8.93 9.64 -5.16
N VAL A 832 8.56 10.92 -4.97
CA VAL A 832 9.48 12.06 -5.18
C VAL A 832 10.68 12.08 -4.21
N TYR A 833 10.61 11.30 -3.13
CA TYR A 833 11.65 11.16 -2.10
C TYR A 833 12.54 9.94 -2.33
N SER A 834 12.34 9.18 -3.41
CA SER A 834 13.03 7.90 -3.63
C SER A 834 14.30 8.05 -4.45
N HIS A 835 15.40 7.53 -3.92
CA HIS A 835 16.69 7.33 -4.61
C HIS A 835 17.35 6.04 -4.13
N GLY A 836 18.49 5.65 -4.72
CA GLY A 836 19.25 4.48 -4.29
C GLY A 836 19.72 4.58 -2.83
N TYR A 837 20.11 3.46 -2.23
CA TYR A 837 20.71 3.46 -0.90
C TYR A 837 21.97 4.33 -0.92
N LEU A 838 21.98 5.34 -0.07
CA LEU A 838 22.96 6.41 -0.10
C LEU A 838 24.07 6.17 0.92
N PHE A 839 25.30 6.48 0.52
CA PHE A 839 26.48 6.39 1.37
C PHE A 839 27.33 7.67 1.26
N PRO A 840 28.14 8.01 2.28
CA PRO A 840 29.02 9.19 2.28
C PRO A 840 29.86 9.37 1.02
N SER A 841 30.49 8.30 0.53
CA SER A 841 31.33 8.35 -0.69
C SER A 841 30.57 8.90 -1.90
N GLU A 842 29.32 8.48 -2.10
CA GLU A 842 28.48 8.97 -3.19
C GLU A 842 28.06 10.42 -2.96
N VAL A 843 27.73 10.81 -1.73
CA VAL A 843 27.43 12.21 -1.40
C VAL A 843 28.62 13.13 -1.66
N THR A 844 29.84 12.68 -1.37
CA THR A 844 31.07 13.41 -1.70
C THR A 844 31.24 13.56 -3.21
N ARG A 845 31.00 12.50 -3.99
CA ARG A 845 30.97 12.58 -5.47
C ARG A 845 29.92 13.57 -5.97
N VAL A 846 28.71 13.54 -5.41
CA VAL A 846 27.62 14.48 -5.72
C VAL A 846 28.03 15.92 -5.41
N LYS A 847 28.65 16.17 -4.24
CA LYS A 847 29.18 17.49 -3.86
C LYS A 847 30.18 18.01 -4.89
N HIS A 848 31.16 17.20 -5.27
CA HIS A 848 32.16 17.58 -6.28
C HIS A 848 31.52 17.86 -7.64
N ALA A 849 30.60 17.01 -8.09
CA ALA A 849 29.89 17.21 -9.34
C ALA A 849 29.09 18.52 -9.33
N MET A 850 28.43 18.84 -8.22
CA MET A 850 27.63 20.07 -8.10
C MET A 850 28.47 21.33 -8.00
N VAL A 851 29.62 21.30 -7.31
CA VAL A 851 30.57 22.43 -7.32
C VAL A 851 31.08 22.68 -8.74
N ALA A 852 31.46 21.62 -9.47
CA ALA A 852 31.90 21.75 -10.86
C ALA A 852 30.80 22.31 -11.79
N ASP A 853 29.55 21.91 -11.59
CA ASP A 853 28.42 22.44 -12.35
C ASP A 853 28.12 23.90 -12.02
N GLN A 854 28.27 24.31 -10.75
CA GLN A 854 28.15 25.70 -10.32
C GLN A 854 29.27 26.57 -10.93
N GLU A 855 30.51 26.09 -10.94
CA GLU A 855 31.65 26.77 -11.56
C GLU A 855 31.46 26.93 -13.07
N LYS A 856 30.98 25.89 -13.77
CA LYS A 856 30.63 25.96 -15.20
C LYS A 856 29.52 26.97 -15.46
N ALA A 857 28.49 27.00 -14.62
CA ALA A 857 27.39 27.96 -14.72
C ALA A 857 27.87 29.41 -14.52
N ALA A 858 28.82 29.63 -13.60
CA ALA A 858 29.42 30.94 -13.36
C ALA A 858 30.34 31.43 -14.50
N GLN A 859 30.89 30.51 -15.31
CA GLN A 859 31.82 30.82 -16.41
C GLN A 859 31.14 30.96 -17.79
N ALA A 860 29.83 30.73 -17.89
CA ALA A 860 29.11 30.86 -19.16
C ALA A 860 29.02 32.34 -19.61
N PRO A 861 29.46 32.70 -20.83
CA PRO A 861 29.48 34.08 -21.29
C PRO A 861 28.07 34.64 -21.49
N VAL A 862 27.72 35.66 -20.71
CA VAL A 862 26.48 36.43 -20.85
C VAL A 862 26.57 37.29 -22.11
N LEU A 863 26.08 36.78 -23.23
CA LEU A 863 25.84 37.60 -24.43
C LEU A 863 24.62 38.50 -24.19
N GLY A 864 24.89 39.75 -23.79
CA GLY A 864 23.99 40.87 -24.08
C GLY A 864 22.89 41.22 -23.07
N ALA A 865 22.99 40.81 -21.80
CA ALA A 865 22.14 41.36 -20.74
C ALA A 865 23.00 41.92 -19.61
N THR A 866 22.70 43.16 -19.21
CA THR A 866 23.24 43.80 -18.00
C THR A 866 23.13 42.84 -16.80
N PRO A 867 24.09 42.85 -15.85
CA PRO A 867 24.06 41.96 -14.70
C PRO A 867 23.02 42.45 -13.71
N THR A 868 21.75 42.22 -14.00
CA THR A 868 20.71 42.18 -12.98
C THR A 868 20.88 40.85 -12.25
N VAL A 869 21.29 40.95 -10.98
CA VAL A 869 21.16 39.90 -9.97
C VAL A 869 19.69 39.45 -9.98
N GLY A 870 19.36 38.40 -10.75
CA GLY A 870 17.96 38.02 -10.97
C GLY A 870 17.64 37.16 -12.19
N SER A 871 18.58 36.86 -13.10
CA SER A 871 18.31 36.03 -14.29
C SER A 871 18.56 34.53 -14.10
N ILE A 872 18.13 33.97 -12.96
CA ILE A 872 17.79 32.54 -12.83
C ILE A 872 16.29 32.48 -12.47
N GLY A 873 15.47 33.18 -13.26
CA GLY A 873 14.09 33.54 -12.89
C GLY A 873 12.98 32.76 -13.59
N LEU A 874 13.29 31.94 -14.60
CA LEU A 874 12.27 31.21 -15.39
C LEU A 874 12.58 29.72 -15.62
N GLY A 875 13.74 29.22 -15.18
CA GLY A 875 14.08 27.79 -15.32
C GLY A 875 13.70 27.02 -14.06
N GLY A 876 12.95 25.92 -14.20
CA GLY A 876 12.75 24.96 -13.11
C GLY A 876 14.08 24.39 -12.59
N THR A 877 14.04 23.70 -11.45
CA THR A 877 15.19 22.99 -10.90
C THR A 877 15.80 22.08 -11.98
N PRO A 878 17.12 22.09 -12.22
CA PRO A 878 17.73 21.24 -13.24
C PRO A 878 17.40 19.77 -13.00
N ALA A 879 16.90 19.06 -14.01
CA ALA A 879 16.52 17.65 -13.90
C ALA A 879 17.68 16.76 -13.40
N ALA A 880 18.92 17.14 -13.69
CA ALA A 880 20.14 16.46 -13.22
C ALA A 880 20.29 16.44 -11.68
N TRP A 881 19.63 17.36 -10.96
CA TRP A 881 19.69 17.44 -9.50
C TRP A 881 18.74 16.47 -8.80
N GLY A 882 17.72 15.97 -9.51
CA GLY A 882 16.82 14.91 -9.03
C GLY A 882 17.16 13.53 -9.61
N LEU A 883 18.21 13.42 -10.43
CA LEU A 883 18.61 12.17 -11.07
C LEU A 883 19.11 11.16 -10.03
N SER A 884 18.66 9.92 -10.16
CA SER A 884 19.10 8.77 -9.38
C SER A 884 19.58 7.69 -10.35
N SER A 885 20.67 7.02 -9.99
CA SER A 885 21.24 5.88 -10.74
C SER A 885 20.39 4.62 -10.61
N VAL A 886 19.49 4.58 -9.63
CA VAL A 886 18.68 3.41 -9.26
C VAL A 886 17.21 3.59 -9.59
N SER A 887 16.65 4.75 -9.25
CA SER A 887 15.21 5.04 -9.31
C SER A 887 14.91 6.15 -10.30
N THR A 888 13.76 6.04 -10.96
CA THR A 888 13.24 7.07 -11.86
C THR A 888 11.87 7.51 -11.36
N PHE A 889 11.70 8.79 -11.09
CA PHE A 889 10.44 9.34 -10.58
C PHE A 889 9.27 9.03 -11.52
N GLY A 890 8.16 8.54 -10.96
CA GLY A 890 6.97 8.15 -11.73
C GLY A 890 7.08 6.83 -12.50
N ALA A 891 8.23 6.16 -12.45
CA ALA A 891 8.45 4.85 -13.07
C ALA A 891 8.57 3.74 -12.02
N ARG A 892 8.10 2.54 -12.35
CA ARG A 892 8.34 1.35 -11.53
C ARG A 892 9.81 0.95 -11.65
N TYR A 893 10.44 0.63 -10.53
CA TYR A 893 11.82 0.14 -10.55
C TYR A 893 11.96 -1.12 -11.42
N SER A 894 12.95 -1.10 -12.31
CA SER A 894 13.42 -2.24 -13.09
C SER A 894 14.91 -2.45 -12.80
N PRO A 895 15.36 -3.70 -12.55
CA PRO A 895 16.78 -3.95 -12.34
C PRO A 895 17.59 -3.59 -13.59
N PRO A 896 18.87 -3.20 -13.44
CA PRO A 896 19.70 -2.78 -14.56
C PRO A 896 19.99 -3.91 -15.58
N LEU A 897 19.96 -5.16 -15.11
CA LEU A 897 20.05 -6.37 -15.93
C LEU A 897 19.04 -7.41 -15.43
N PRO A 898 18.51 -8.28 -16.32
CA PRO A 898 17.72 -9.44 -15.91
C PRO A 898 18.60 -10.47 -15.18
N ASP A 899 17.97 -11.34 -14.40
CA ASP A 899 18.58 -12.52 -13.77
C ASP A 899 19.78 -12.26 -12.84
N LEU A 900 19.87 -11.07 -12.25
CA LEU A 900 20.83 -10.78 -11.19
C LEU A 900 20.61 -11.70 -9.98
N SER A 901 21.71 -12.19 -9.39
CA SER A 901 21.67 -12.87 -8.10
C SER A 901 21.07 -11.97 -7.02
N THR A 902 20.59 -12.54 -5.91
CA THR A 902 19.99 -11.75 -4.82
C THR A 902 20.94 -10.68 -4.29
N THR A 903 22.22 -11.01 -4.11
CA THR A 903 23.25 -10.06 -3.64
C THR A 903 23.53 -8.97 -4.67
N HIS A 904 23.64 -9.31 -5.96
CA HIS A 904 23.81 -8.32 -7.03
C HIS A 904 22.57 -7.43 -7.16
N SER A 905 21.38 -7.99 -6.97
CA SER A 905 20.13 -7.23 -7.07
C SER A 905 19.97 -6.19 -5.95
N VAL A 906 20.46 -6.48 -4.73
CA VAL A 906 20.48 -5.51 -3.63
C VAL A 906 21.56 -4.45 -3.86
N GLU A 907 22.74 -4.85 -4.36
CA GLU A 907 23.79 -3.89 -4.72
C GLU A 907 23.38 -2.97 -5.87
N ALA A 908 22.55 -3.45 -6.81
CA ALA A 908 21.95 -2.63 -7.85
C ALA A 908 20.99 -1.55 -7.30
N LEU A 909 20.56 -1.66 -6.04
CA LEU A 909 19.77 -0.65 -5.35
C LEU A 909 20.63 0.41 -4.65
N VAL A 910 21.96 0.31 -4.69
CA VAL A 910 22.90 1.27 -4.09
C VAL A 910 23.18 2.42 -5.07
N GLU A 911 23.03 3.64 -4.58
CA GLU A 911 23.24 4.85 -5.37
C GLU A 911 24.72 4.98 -5.78
N GLY A 912 24.96 5.17 -7.08
CA GLY A 912 26.31 5.32 -7.64
C GLY A 912 27.14 4.05 -7.72
N SER A 913 26.60 2.89 -7.31
CA SER A 913 27.30 1.61 -7.44
C SER A 913 27.57 1.25 -8.91
N ALA A 914 28.70 0.60 -9.19
CA ALA A 914 28.98 0.04 -10.51
C ALA A 914 27.86 -0.89 -10.99
N MET A 915 27.18 -1.58 -10.06
CA MET A 915 26.06 -2.47 -10.36
C MET A 915 24.81 -1.71 -10.83
N SER A 916 24.49 -0.56 -10.24
CA SER A 916 23.31 0.24 -10.62
C SER A 916 23.49 0.96 -11.96
N LEU A 917 24.75 1.20 -12.35
CA LEU A 917 25.12 1.82 -13.62
C LEU A 917 25.16 0.84 -14.81
N LEU A 918 24.98 -0.47 -14.58
CA LEU A 918 24.97 -1.46 -15.65
C LEU A 918 23.84 -1.21 -16.65
N ARG A 919 24.11 -1.55 -17.91
CA ARG A 919 23.17 -1.48 -19.03
C ARG A 919 23.37 -2.71 -19.91
N GLU A 920 22.31 -3.17 -20.56
CA GLU A 920 22.38 -4.29 -21.50
C GLU A 920 23.37 -3.97 -22.64
N GLY A 921 24.33 -4.87 -22.88
CA GLY A 921 25.40 -4.67 -23.86
C GLY A 921 26.63 -3.87 -23.36
N SER A 922 26.68 -3.49 -22.08
CA SER A 922 27.89 -2.91 -21.47
C SER A 922 29.06 -3.91 -21.48
N PRO A 923 30.32 -3.47 -21.70
CA PRO A 923 31.48 -4.34 -21.56
C PRO A 923 31.75 -4.76 -20.11
N MET A 924 31.11 -4.10 -19.14
CA MET A 924 31.24 -4.42 -17.72
C MET A 924 30.26 -5.52 -17.32
N THR A 925 30.78 -6.65 -16.83
CA THR A 925 29.95 -7.76 -16.34
C THR A 925 29.48 -7.52 -14.91
N PRO A 926 28.37 -8.15 -14.47
CA PRO A 926 27.92 -8.11 -13.07
C PRO A 926 29.01 -8.55 -12.08
N GLU A 927 29.80 -9.56 -12.42
CA GLU A 927 30.89 -10.07 -11.58
C GLU A 927 32.01 -9.03 -11.46
N TYR A 928 32.34 -8.34 -12.55
CA TYR A 928 33.32 -7.27 -12.51
C TYR A 928 32.82 -6.10 -11.66
N ALA A 929 31.56 -5.70 -11.84
CA ALA A 929 30.94 -4.64 -11.03
C ALA A 929 30.90 -5.01 -9.54
N TRP A 930 30.60 -6.26 -9.21
CA TRP A 930 30.60 -6.76 -7.84
C TRP A 930 31.99 -6.75 -7.21
N THR A 931 33.00 -7.25 -7.92
CA THR A 931 34.38 -7.34 -7.41
C THR A 931 35.00 -5.96 -7.15
N HIS A 932 34.65 -4.97 -7.97
CA HIS A 932 35.16 -3.59 -7.90
C HIS A 932 34.23 -2.63 -7.14
N ARG A 933 33.19 -3.14 -6.48
CA ARG A 933 32.32 -2.31 -5.65
C ARG A 933 33.09 -1.74 -4.45
N GLU A 934 32.65 -0.60 -3.96
CA GLU A 934 33.19 -0.02 -2.73
C GLU A 934 32.83 -0.89 -1.53
N GLY A 935 33.82 -1.26 -0.73
CA GLY A 935 33.61 -1.87 0.58
C GLY A 935 32.95 -0.89 1.57
N ARG A 936 32.43 -1.38 2.68
CA ARG A 936 31.73 -0.54 3.68
C ARG A 936 32.62 0.60 4.21
N LYS A 937 33.91 0.33 4.44
CA LYS A 937 34.88 1.32 4.92
C LYS A 937 35.09 2.44 3.91
N ALA A 938 35.18 2.11 2.61
CA ALA A 938 35.27 3.09 1.53
C ALA A 938 33.97 3.89 1.40
N ARG A 939 32.80 3.23 1.46
CA ARG A 939 31.47 3.87 1.43
C ARG A 939 31.30 4.92 2.52
N TYR A 940 31.82 4.66 3.72
CA TYR A 940 31.79 5.57 4.86
C TYR A 940 33.01 6.50 4.95
N GLU A 941 33.91 6.48 3.96
CA GLU A 941 35.13 7.32 3.92
C GLU A 941 36.02 7.13 5.17
N GLY A 942 36.03 5.92 5.73
CA GLY A 942 36.76 5.58 6.95
C GLY A 942 36.15 6.14 8.24
N HIS A 943 35.02 6.85 8.16
CA HIS A 943 34.32 7.37 9.32
C HIS A 943 33.34 6.34 9.92
N ARG A 944 33.05 6.49 11.21
CA ARG A 944 32.10 5.63 11.93
C ARG A 944 30.64 5.97 11.61
N VAL A 945 30.34 7.24 11.48
CA VAL A 945 29.00 7.77 11.17
C VAL A 945 29.10 8.85 10.10
N GLY A 946 27.99 9.14 9.43
CA GLY A 946 27.89 10.14 8.37
C GLY A 946 26.96 9.76 7.24
N GLY A 947 26.41 8.55 7.27
CA GLY A 947 25.53 8.04 6.24
C GLY A 947 24.04 8.23 6.55
N THR A 948 23.24 7.38 5.90
CA THR A 948 21.78 7.34 5.98
C THR A 948 21.27 7.15 7.40
N VAL A 949 20.36 8.02 7.82
CA VAL A 949 19.65 7.92 9.10
C VAL A 949 18.43 7.04 8.97
N VAL A 950 17.60 7.29 7.94
CA VAL A 950 16.32 6.60 7.75
C VAL A 950 16.09 6.25 6.28
N VAL A 951 15.69 5.00 6.04
CA VAL A 951 15.01 4.60 4.81
C VAL A 951 13.55 4.36 5.13
N HIS A 952 12.66 5.11 4.51
CA HIS A 952 11.22 5.10 4.79
C HIS A 952 10.41 4.45 3.65
N PHE A 953 9.09 4.39 3.80
CA PHE A 953 8.12 3.87 2.84
C PHE A 953 8.38 2.40 2.49
N ILE A 954 8.84 1.61 3.46
CA ILE A 954 9.14 0.18 3.27
C ILE A 954 7.85 -0.64 3.39
N LYS A 955 7.02 -0.57 2.35
CA LYS A 955 5.68 -1.18 2.34
C LYS A 955 5.65 -2.71 2.31
N LYS A 956 6.78 -3.38 2.05
CA LYS A 956 6.88 -4.84 1.98
C LYS A 956 7.94 -5.37 2.94
N ASN A 957 7.68 -6.52 3.58
CA ASN A 957 8.67 -7.16 4.46
C ASN A 957 9.96 -7.54 3.70
N MET A 958 9.83 -7.93 2.42
CA MET A 958 10.98 -8.19 1.55
C MET A 958 11.88 -6.97 1.38
N TRP A 959 11.31 -5.78 1.13
CA TRP A 959 12.06 -4.52 1.03
C TRP A 959 12.78 -4.17 2.34
N TYR A 960 12.20 -4.59 3.47
CA TYR A 960 12.83 -4.46 4.78
C TYR A 960 14.12 -5.26 4.87
N LEU A 961 14.09 -6.51 4.39
CA LEU A 961 15.26 -7.37 4.32
C LEU A 961 16.28 -6.89 3.29
N GLU A 962 15.84 -6.40 2.12
CA GLU A 962 16.72 -5.74 1.14
C GLU A 962 17.47 -4.57 1.79
N THR A 963 16.76 -3.74 2.55
CA THR A 963 17.34 -2.60 3.27
C THR A 963 18.30 -3.06 4.37
N ALA A 964 17.95 -4.12 5.10
CA ALA A 964 18.85 -4.71 6.10
C ALA A 964 20.14 -5.23 5.45
N ILE A 965 20.05 -5.93 4.32
CA ILE A 965 21.22 -6.42 3.58
C ILE A 965 22.06 -5.25 3.07
N ALA A 966 21.45 -4.21 2.49
CA ALA A 966 22.19 -3.06 1.99
C ALA A 966 22.87 -2.24 3.11
N MET A 967 22.21 -2.04 4.24
CA MET A 967 22.65 -1.12 5.30
C MET A 967 23.44 -1.79 6.42
N LEU A 968 23.17 -3.07 6.71
CA LEU A 968 23.75 -3.81 7.83
C LEU A 968 24.71 -4.91 7.39
N GLU A 969 24.55 -5.49 6.20
CA GLU A 969 25.46 -6.51 5.69
C GLU A 969 26.57 -5.92 4.81
N GLY A 970 27.42 -6.79 4.27
CA GLY A 970 28.54 -6.43 3.40
C GLY A 970 29.90 -6.46 4.10
N GLU A 971 30.96 -6.51 3.30
CA GLU A 971 32.33 -6.60 3.77
C GLU A 971 32.91 -5.20 4.01
N GLU A 972 33.82 -5.06 5.00
CA GLU A 972 34.48 -3.78 5.28
C GLU A 972 35.33 -3.30 4.10
N GLU A 973 36.04 -4.25 3.47
CA GLU A 973 36.84 -4.03 2.26
C GLU A 973 36.40 -5.03 1.20
N SER A 974 36.25 -4.57 -0.05
CA SER A 974 35.93 -5.41 -1.20
C SER A 974 37.13 -6.27 -1.65
N GLU A 975 36.88 -7.22 -2.54
CA GLU A 975 37.95 -8.09 -3.06
C GLU A 975 39.04 -7.30 -3.80
N SER A 976 38.66 -6.29 -4.59
CA SER A 976 39.61 -5.40 -5.26
C SER A 976 40.40 -4.57 -4.25
N GLU A 977 39.75 -3.99 -3.23
CA GLU A 977 40.40 -3.18 -2.21
C GLU A 977 41.42 -3.99 -1.38
N ARG A 978 41.10 -5.26 -1.07
CA ARG A 978 42.04 -6.18 -0.40
C ARG A 978 43.24 -6.49 -1.27
N TYR A 979 43.02 -6.75 -2.56
CA TYR A 979 44.11 -7.02 -3.50
C TYR A 979 45.03 -5.80 -3.65
N GLU A 980 44.48 -4.60 -3.78
CA GLU A 980 45.25 -3.36 -3.85
C GLU A 980 46.03 -3.07 -2.55
N SER A 981 45.41 -3.31 -1.40
CA SER A 981 46.06 -3.16 -0.08
C SER A 981 47.22 -4.14 0.09
N ALA A 982 47.03 -5.40 -0.32
CA ALA A 982 48.09 -6.41 -0.33
C ALA A 982 49.24 -6.02 -1.26
N ARG A 983 48.92 -5.56 -2.48
CA ARG A 983 49.93 -5.11 -3.47
C ARG A 983 50.73 -3.91 -2.96
N THR A 984 50.06 -2.95 -2.32
CA THR A 984 50.72 -1.76 -1.76
C THR A 984 51.62 -2.13 -0.58
N SER A 985 51.20 -3.09 0.25
CA SER A 985 52.00 -3.62 1.36
C SER A 985 53.28 -4.33 0.87
N THR A 986 53.17 -5.15 -0.18
CA THR A 986 54.35 -5.79 -0.78
C THR A 986 55.34 -4.79 -1.39
N LEU A 987 54.83 -3.73 -2.04
CA LEU A 987 55.69 -2.67 -2.61
C LEU A 987 56.36 -1.81 -1.54
N THR A 988 55.69 -1.57 -0.40
CA THR A 988 56.29 -0.83 0.73
C THR A 988 57.32 -1.67 1.49
N GLU A 989 57.16 -2.99 1.53
CA GLU A 989 58.14 -3.90 2.12
C GLU A 989 59.41 -4.01 1.26
N GLU A 990 59.29 -3.97 -0.07
CA GLU A 990 60.43 -3.91 -1.00
C GLU A 990 61.18 -2.56 -0.98
N MET A 991 60.54 -1.47 -0.55
CA MET A 991 61.14 -0.13 -0.49
C MET A 991 61.77 0.25 0.87
N ARG A 992 61.81 -0.66 1.86
CA ARG A 992 62.47 -0.41 3.15
C ARG A 992 64.01 -0.38 2.97
N PRO A 993 64.71 0.75 3.23
CA PRO A 993 66.15 0.80 3.06
C PRO A 993 66.85 -0.05 4.14
N LEU A 994 67.73 -0.94 3.69
CA LEU A 994 68.69 -1.72 4.48
C LEU A 994 69.46 -0.80 5.45
N SER A 995 68.96 -0.65 6.67
CA SER A 995 69.64 0.06 7.75
C SER A 995 69.56 -0.76 9.04
N HIS A 996 70.24 -1.91 9.03
CA HIS A 996 70.81 -2.42 10.27
C HIS A 996 72.29 -2.72 10.12
N ALA A 997 73.06 -1.73 10.58
CA ALA A 997 74.44 -1.87 10.97
C ALA A 997 74.57 -2.96 12.06
N ARG A 998 75.65 -3.72 11.91
CA ARG A 998 76.18 -4.70 12.86
C ARG A 998 76.25 -4.12 14.28
N SER A 999 75.65 -4.79 15.25
CA SER A 999 76.14 -4.77 16.64
C SER A 999 76.39 -6.20 17.11
N TYR A 1000 77.67 -6.45 17.36
CA TYR A 1000 78.19 -7.64 18.03
C TYR A 1000 77.66 -7.70 19.46
N GLN A 1001 77.13 -8.83 19.89
CA GLN A 1001 77.27 -9.28 21.27
C GLN A 1001 77.31 -10.82 21.36
N ARG A 1002 78.40 -11.31 21.96
CA ARG A 1002 78.73 -12.71 22.26
C ARG A 1002 77.96 -13.21 23.48
N GLY A 1003 77.56 -14.48 23.48
CA GLY A 1003 77.33 -15.28 24.70
C GLY A 1003 76.50 -16.54 24.44
N PRO A 1004 76.77 -17.70 25.09
CA PRO A 1004 76.93 -18.95 24.35
C PRO A 1004 75.92 -20.09 24.64
N MET A 1005 75.89 -21.02 23.69
CA MET A 1005 75.67 -22.48 23.80
C MET A 1005 74.50 -23.04 24.62
N ARG A 1006 73.56 -23.68 23.90
CA ARG A 1006 73.03 -24.99 24.28
C ARG A 1006 72.94 -25.91 23.07
N THR A 1007 73.80 -26.91 23.07
CA THR A 1007 73.81 -28.08 22.19
C THR A 1007 72.68 -29.04 22.56
N ASN A 1008 72.05 -29.67 21.54
CA ASN A 1008 71.80 -31.12 21.42
C ASN A 1008 70.79 -31.35 20.28
N LEU A 1009 71.27 -31.72 19.09
CA LEU A 1009 71.40 -33.12 18.61
C LEU A 1009 70.05 -33.79 18.34
N ARG A 1010 69.68 -33.77 17.05
CA ARG A 1010 68.79 -34.76 16.40
C ARG A 1010 69.35 -36.17 16.62
N GLN A 1011 68.46 -37.12 16.91
CA GLN A 1011 68.55 -38.46 16.33
C GLN A 1011 67.15 -38.90 15.84
N PRO A 1012 67.06 -39.53 14.65
CA PRO A 1012 65.82 -39.98 14.05
C PRO A 1012 65.55 -41.45 14.37
N ARG A 1013 64.29 -41.88 14.34
CA ARG A 1013 63.96 -43.29 14.09
C ARG A 1013 62.61 -43.41 13.38
N ALA A 1014 62.67 -44.19 12.31
CA ALA A 1014 61.60 -44.60 11.44
C ALA A 1014 60.58 -45.50 12.14
N HIS A 1015 59.30 -45.37 11.75
CA HIS A 1015 58.56 -46.41 11.02
C HIS A 1015 57.39 -45.78 10.28
#